data_AF-A2FWK3-F1
#
_entry.id   AF-A2FWK3-F1
#
_cell.length_a   1.000
_cell.length_b   1.000
_cell.length_c   1.000
_cell.angle_alpha   90.00
_cell.angle_beta   90.00
_cell.angle_gamma   90.00
#
_symmetry.space_group_name_H-M   'P 1'
#
loop_
_entity.id
_entity.type
_entity.pdbx_description
1 polymer ?
#
loop_
_entity_poly.entity_id
_entity_poly.type
_entity_poly.pdbx_seq_one_letter_code
_entity_poly.pdbx_strand_id
1 'polypeptide(L)'
;MIELDEFSLQINIIDTVQWETDRRFDQETVTNSNREIKRSPWFQIFGTTETGEHECLIVHGFFPEIYVNCPSNPNELEQFTSELISYIERDFGDTCIKSYDYAEYIPAYGYQDKCKFIRLFLVQPDQQQQLGRHINAFAWNGKPHHAYEAHFPNFIKFLSKYNLTGFGYIRLKHAWRVKSILSRYGTEVHCRVEDIIVDSFNQHSQLLSHLRFIWAEQRDLRRRLGISSQPPVTSTARKDIIFTQRPPTIKPSQAPPLTQELEDLLKYIEVFDPDKDPQKLIEEEKKTQLEIDSIMKDDSGINYHTPNSFVEGRISQVLQPSMSQMKEKPLVQTIASKLLKSKNVLVVEEEKNSEESSSKEKTQNSQKEQDIETGEHGSQFLKVLFIEVGCSSRGKLLPNPAMDQIVCACFTLMIDKEIIEKVTFWVGPNLVIGEKVEFFSSERELLVGVINYILKIDPDIIVGWNIERESVFYINERCKILGIKDFYAEVSRTGKNPHAMDEVRYIEGRLTVNLWRVVRHQAALRSYTLASVSDHFLGTKFPDIKQSQISYWLHSAPFRFVSYCRKRATVIISICLAMNFVEYYCELSSIIGADFASTYSRGSQFQIESLLIRVSKRLGFCLPSPTRFEVSQQRAPMALPLVMEPMSGFYSDPVLVIDFQSLYPSSIIAYNLDYTSIVGRTEDANTGGRLGVYEHKVPTRVLEELLENGKIINTPNDVLYVTKDVRPGLLPAMLDQILNLRAFIKQTLKKTKNAKMKSILDARQMALKVIAACTYGYTSAHFSGRMPCVELSDSIVECSRHVLEFTLNYIEKNYPELSVLYGDTDSLFVMMPPASTEKCFQFADKLCEEITSIFPSPIRIKIEKIYRGCFLVNKKRYCGLVYETADQQVPTFDVKGLEMKRRDSCPFTARVMTEVILSIIKTKDIKEAEVIFKQNISKLCHNIIPIHELFFARELRLGTYKALEPPGAFVARRQMSVDPMMEPLYGQRLQYIVVSSSPGSRLVDKVVSPEEYLERNMRVCTKYYVEKQLVPALGRVLETMGVDVSKWIKNVSVELNRLPLYIGKGSTVIEQFCVSAQCPLCGNQCSTQSPVCNRCLTRAGRKQSLIELIKRIKSCQKIINENGERCNDCIGDPGTTVNCCMCSGCNVFWETKLAEEQLNVYQSYYNALKRLVN
;
A
#
# COMPACT_ATOMS: atom_id res chain seq x y z
N MET A 1 -30.59 28.82 25.75
CA MET A 1 -29.27 28.97 25.13
C MET A 1 -28.34 29.36 26.25
N ILE A 2 -27.23 28.66 26.43
CA ILE A 2 -26.21 28.94 27.45
C ILE A 2 -24.94 29.33 26.70
N GLU A 3 -24.36 30.47 27.02
CA GLU A 3 -23.08 30.90 26.44
C GLU A 3 -21.93 30.12 27.09
N LEU A 4 -20.95 29.74 26.26
CA LEU A 4 -19.74 29.06 26.65
C LEU A 4 -18.57 29.98 26.31
N ASP A 5 -17.82 30.40 27.33
CA ASP A 5 -16.58 31.14 27.16
C ASP A 5 -15.45 30.13 26.87
N GLU A 6 -14.71 30.36 25.78
CA GLU A 6 -13.58 29.52 25.32
C GLU A 6 -13.91 28.01 25.24
N PHE A 7 -14.37 27.56 24.07
CA PHE A 7 -14.69 26.15 23.82
C PHE A 7 -13.69 25.51 22.85
N SER A 8 -13.20 24.31 23.17
CA SER A 8 -12.36 23.51 22.28
C SER A 8 -12.96 22.13 22.00
N LEU A 9 -12.82 21.67 20.76
CA LEU A 9 -13.35 20.38 20.32
C LEU A 9 -12.40 19.73 19.33
N GLN A 10 -12.10 18.44 19.51
CA GLN A 10 -11.37 17.67 18.51
C GLN A 10 -12.30 17.30 17.34
N ILE A 11 -11.85 17.51 16.10
CA ILE A 11 -12.64 17.21 14.89
C ILE A 11 -12.51 15.72 14.55
N ASN A 12 -13.44 14.89 15.01
CA ASN A 12 -13.45 13.45 14.67
C ASN A 12 -14.13 13.22 13.30
N ILE A 13 -15.31 13.82 13.12
CA ILE A 13 -16.14 13.69 11.91
C ILE A 13 -16.71 15.07 11.56
N ILE A 14 -16.71 15.40 10.27
CA ILE A 14 -17.29 16.64 9.74
C ILE A 14 -18.24 16.31 8.59
N ASP A 15 -19.49 16.74 8.75
CA ASP A 15 -20.54 16.64 7.76
C ASP A 15 -20.95 18.04 7.28
N THR A 16 -21.29 18.15 5.99
CA THR A 16 -21.90 19.37 5.44
C THR A 16 -23.39 19.11 5.32
N VAL A 17 -24.20 19.91 6.00
CA VAL A 17 -25.64 19.74 6.06
C VAL A 17 -26.36 21.02 5.62
N GLN A 18 -27.55 20.88 5.01
CA GLN A 18 -28.40 22.01 4.66
C GLN A 18 -29.68 21.97 5.49
N TRP A 19 -29.93 23.02 6.25
CA TRP A 19 -31.02 23.08 7.22
C TRP A 19 -31.78 24.39 7.13
N GLU A 20 -32.99 24.42 7.70
CA GLU A 20 -33.77 25.65 7.81
C GLU A 20 -32.98 26.71 8.57
N THR A 21 -32.89 27.89 7.97
CA THR A 21 -32.06 28.99 8.47
C THR A 21 -32.46 29.37 9.89
N ASP A 22 -31.50 29.32 10.82
CA ASP A 22 -31.72 29.65 12.22
C ASP A 22 -31.49 31.14 12.45
N ARG A 23 -32.57 31.92 12.55
CA ARG A 23 -32.52 33.39 12.68
C ARG A 23 -31.73 33.92 13.88
N ARG A 24 -31.36 33.06 14.84
CA ARG A 24 -30.48 33.41 15.96
C ARG A 24 -29.02 33.53 15.51
N PHE A 25 -28.61 32.70 14.56
CA PHE A 25 -27.22 32.60 14.09
C PHE A 25 -27.03 33.09 12.65
N ASP A 26 -28.04 32.88 11.81
CA ASP A 26 -28.06 33.18 10.38
C ASP A 26 -29.12 34.25 10.09
N GLN A 27 -28.72 35.50 9.85
CA GLN A 27 -29.60 36.58 9.36
C GLN A 27 -29.16 36.99 7.96
N GLU A 28 -29.45 36.14 6.98
CA GLU A 28 -28.86 36.31 5.66
C GLU A 28 -29.91 36.31 4.54
N THR A 29 -29.88 37.38 3.75
CA THR A 29 -30.63 37.54 2.51
C THR A 29 -29.69 37.45 1.32
N VAL A 30 -30.20 37.01 0.18
CA VAL A 30 -29.49 37.12 -1.10
C VAL A 30 -29.35 38.61 -1.44
N THR A 31 -28.12 39.11 -1.62
CA THR A 31 -27.87 40.56 -1.78
C THR A 31 -28.55 41.16 -2.99
N ASN A 32 -28.70 40.41 -4.09
CA ASN A 32 -29.27 40.95 -5.33
C ASN A 32 -30.81 40.97 -5.31
N SER A 33 -31.45 39.95 -4.75
CA SER A 33 -32.90 39.78 -4.78
C SER A 33 -33.60 40.16 -3.47
N ASN A 34 -32.84 40.46 -2.40
CA ASN A 34 -33.33 40.64 -1.03
C ASN A 34 -34.24 39.50 -0.55
N ARG A 35 -34.15 38.31 -1.16
CA ARG A 35 -34.90 37.13 -0.74
C ARG A 35 -34.24 36.49 0.46
N GLU A 36 -35.05 36.07 1.42
CA GLU A 36 -34.57 35.27 2.55
C GLU A 36 -34.04 33.93 2.06
N ILE A 37 -32.85 33.57 2.54
CA ILE A 37 -32.32 32.22 2.38
C ILE A 37 -33.17 31.31 3.25
N LYS A 38 -33.88 30.35 2.63
CA LYS A 38 -34.72 29.39 3.37
C LYS A 38 -33.91 28.28 4.05
N ARG A 39 -32.80 27.90 3.41
CA ARG A 39 -31.92 26.84 3.89
C ARG A 39 -30.47 27.28 3.79
N SER A 40 -29.77 27.27 4.91
CA SER A 40 -28.37 27.65 5.01
C SER A 40 -27.47 26.40 5.08
N PRO A 41 -26.26 26.45 4.50
CA PRO A 41 -25.26 25.41 4.67
C PRO A 41 -24.58 25.55 6.04
N TRP A 42 -24.57 24.47 6.80
CA TRP A 42 -23.86 24.37 8.08
C TRP A 42 -22.82 23.26 8.02
N PHE A 43 -21.78 23.39 8.82
CA PHE A 43 -20.95 22.23 9.16
C PHE A 43 -21.44 21.65 10.47
N GLN A 44 -21.67 20.34 10.46
CA GLN A 44 -21.94 19.56 11.64
C GLN A 44 -20.68 18.77 11.98
N ILE A 45 -20.08 19.10 13.11
CA ILE A 45 -18.82 18.52 13.56
C ILE A 45 -19.13 17.67 14.79
N PHE A 46 -18.84 16.37 14.71
CA PHE A 46 -18.87 15.48 15.85
C PHE A 46 -17.46 15.32 16.37
N GLY A 47 -17.30 15.54 17.67
CA GLY A 47 -15.98 15.61 18.27
C GLY A 47 -15.97 15.25 19.74
N THR A 48 -14.76 15.30 20.30
CA THR A 48 -14.53 15.06 21.73
C THR A 48 -13.86 16.28 22.35
N THR A 49 -14.34 16.72 23.50
CA THR A 49 -13.72 17.81 24.28
C THR A 49 -12.42 17.33 24.93
N GLU A 50 -11.63 18.25 25.47
CA GLU A 50 -10.41 17.91 26.22
C GLU A 50 -10.67 17.04 27.46
N THR A 51 -11.91 17.04 27.98
CA THR A 51 -12.35 16.21 29.11
C THR A 51 -12.86 14.83 28.69
N GLY A 52 -12.92 14.53 27.38
CA GLY A 52 -13.41 13.26 26.86
C GLY A 52 -14.93 13.19 26.60
N GLU A 53 -15.64 14.32 26.66
CA GLU A 53 -17.09 14.37 26.41
C GLU A 53 -17.39 14.51 24.91
N HIS A 54 -18.36 13.75 24.40
CA HIS A 54 -18.80 13.91 23.01
C HIS A 54 -19.75 15.08 22.86
N GLU A 55 -19.49 15.90 21.85
CA GLU A 55 -20.30 17.08 21.54
C GLU A 55 -20.58 17.16 20.03
N CYS A 56 -21.71 17.78 19.70
CA CYS A 56 -22.07 18.13 18.33
C CYS A 56 -21.97 19.65 18.17
N LEU A 57 -20.99 20.09 17.38
CA LEU A 57 -20.76 21.49 17.05
C LEU A 57 -21.36 21.82 15.68
N ILE A 58 -22.26 22.80 15.65
CA ILE A 58 -22.83 23.38 14.44
C ILE A 58 -22.14 24.71 14.16
N VAL A 59 -21.48 24.79 13.00
CA VAL A 59 -20.80 26.00 12.54
C VAL A 59 -21.64 26.70 11.48
N HIS A 60 -22.05 27.93 11.79
CA HIS A 60 -22.90 28.78 10.96
C HIS A 60 -22.10 29.80 10.14
N GLY A 61 -22.62 30.20 8.98
CA GLY A 61 -22.08 31.32 8.20
C GLY A 61 -20.96 30.99 7.19
N PHE A 62 -20.65 29.72 6.93
CA PHE A 62 -19.68 29.35 5.90
C PHE A 62 -20.33 29.00 4.56
N PHE A 63 -20.21 29.90 3.59
CA PHE A 63 -20.76 29.69 2.25
C PHE A 63 -19.69 29.18 1.28
N PRO A 64 -20.01 28.18 0.44
CA PRO A 64 -19.15 27.76 -0.65
C PRO A 64 -18.81 28.94 -1.57
N GLU A 65 -17.54 29.04 -1.93
CA GLU A 65 -17.04 30.09 -2.82
C GLU A 65 -16.45 29.51 -4.10
N ILE A 66 -16.74 30.13 -5.24
CA ILE A 66 -16.10 29.82 -6.53
C ILE A 66 -15.56 31.12 -7.14
N TYR A 67 -14.50 31.01 -7.93
CA TYR A 67 -13.87 32.16 -8.55
C TYR A 67 -14.02 32.10 -10.06
N VAL A 68 -14.22 33.25 -10.71
CA VAL A 68 -14.31 33.37 -12.17
C VAL A 68 -13.37 34.48 -12.63
N ASN A 69 -12.53 34.20 -13.62
CA ASN A 69 -11.59 35.19 -14.13
C ASN A 69 -12.31 36.34 -14.86
N CYS A 70 -11.92 37.58 -14.59
CA CYS A 70 -12.52 38.77 -15.19
C CYS A 70 -11.90 39.13 -16.54
N PRO A 71 -12.59 39.93 -17.38
CA PRO A 71 -11.97 40.59 -18.53
C PRO A 71 -10.86 41.56 -18.09
N SER A 72 -9.87 41.76 -18.95
CA SER A 72 -8.70 42.61 -18.65
C SER A 72 -9.04 44.10 -18.55
N ASN A 73 -10.11 44.56 -19.20
CA ASN A 73 -10.53 45.96 -19.19
C ASN A 73 -11.43 46.25 -17.96
N PRO A 74 -11.01 47.12 -17.02
CA PRO A 74 -11.82 47.44 -15.84
C PRO A 74 -13.18 48.05 -16.15
N ASN A 75 -13.32 48.77 -17.27
CA ASN A 75 -14.57 49.44 -17.65
C ASN A 75 -15.66 48.46 -18.10
N GLU A 76 -15.28 47.23 -18.45
CA GLU A 76 -16.20 46.17 -18.89
C GLU A 76 -16.65 45.27 -17.74
N LEU A 77 -16.09 45.45 -16.55
CA LEU A 77 -16.25 44.54 -15.42
C LEU A 77 -17.70 44.46 -14.91
N GLU A 78 -18.38 45.60 -14.80
CA GLU A 78 -19.77 45.65 -14.30
C GLU A 78 -20.76 45.00 -15.29
N GLN A 79 -20.58 45.26 -16.59
CA GLN A 79 -21.38 44.65 -17.63
C GLN A 79 -21.17 43.13 -17.67
N PHE A 80 -19.92 42.69 -17.68
CA PHE A 80 -19.56 41.27 -17.64
C PHE A 80 -20.17 40.57 -16.41
N THR A 81 -20.05 41.17 -15.23
CA THR A 81 -20.58 40.61 -13.99
C THR A 81 -22.10 40.46 -14.05
N SER A 82 -22.81 41.47 -14.58
CA SER A 82 -24.26 41.45 -14.72
C SER A 82 -24.73 40.35 -15.69
N GLU A 83 -24.04 40.17 -16.81
CA GLU A 83 -24.34 39.13 -17.79
C GLU A 83 -24.04 37.72 -17.26
N LEU A 84 -22.92 37.54 -16.55
CA LEU A 84 -22.55 36.28 -15.91
C LEU A 84 -23.58 35.86 -14.85
N ILE A 85 -23.97 36.79 -13.96
CA ILE A 85 -24.97 36.52 -12.92
C ILE A 85 -26.31 36.16 -13.59
N SER A 86 -26.75 36.93 -14.58
CA SER A 86 -27.99 36.66 -15.32
C SER A 86 -27.96 35.31 -16.05
N TYR A 87 -26.78 34.88 -16.52
CA TYR A 87 -26.59 33.56 -17.11
C TYR A 87 -26.75 32.44 -16.07
N ILE A 88 -26.15 32.60 -14.89
CA ILE A 88 -26.25 31.62 -13.80
C ILE A 88 -27.69 31.53 -13.26
N GLU A 89 -28.33 32.67 -12.98
CA GLU A 89 -29.67 32.73 -12.39
C GLU A 89 -30.75 32.14 -13.32
N ARG A 90 -30.53 32.17 -14.63
CA ARG A 90 -31.44 31.57 -15.62
C ARG A 90 -31.58 30.06 -15.45
N ASP A 91 -30.47 29.37 -15.17
CA ASP A 91 -30.42 27.91 -15.15
C ASP A 91 -30.44 27.33 -13.72
N PHE A 92 -29.96 28.10 -12.73
CA PHE A 92 -29.87 27.68 -11.33
C PHE A 92 -30.82 28.44 -10.38
N GLY A 93 -31.51 29.47 -10.86
CA GLY A 93 -32.43 30.30 -10.09
C GLY A 93 -31.75 31.49 -9.39
N ASP A 94 -32.57 32.51 -9.09
CA ASP A 94 -32.17 33.79 -8.48
C ASP A 94 -31.78 33.71 -6.99
N THR A 95 -31.79 32.51 -6.41
CA THR A 95 -31.32 32.22 -5.05
C THR A 95 -30.05 31.37 -5.02
N CYS A 96 -29.45 31.06 -6.18
CA CYS A 96 -28.24 30.23 -6.24
C CYS A 96 -27.02 30.97 -5.65
N ILE A 97 -26.86 32.25 -6.02
CA ILE A 97 -25.78 33.13 -5.58
C ILE A 97 -26.27 33.90 -4.35
N LYS A 98 -25.59 33.74 -3.21
CA LYS A 98 -25.83 34.53 -2.00
C LYS A 98 -25.39 35.99 -2.21
N SER A 99 -24.14 36.14 -2.61
CA SER A 99 -23.47 37.42 -2.81
C SER A 99 -22.23 37.22 -3.70
N TYR A 100 -21.62 38.32 -4.14
CA TYR A 100 -20.36 38.28 -4.86
C TYR A 100 -19.45 39.44 -4.43
N ASP A 101 -18.15 39.23 -4.53
CA ASP A 101 -17.13 40.28 -4.35
C ASP A 101 -16.03 40.13 -5.42
N TYR A 102 -15.08 41.06 -5.43
CA TYR A 102 -13.91 40.99 -6.30
C TYR A 102 -12.66 40.69 -5.48
N ALA A 103 -11.84 39.77 -5.97
CA ALA A 103 -10.57 39.40 -5.37
C ALA A 103 -9.44 39.44 -6.42
N GLU A 104 -8.21 39.69 -5.97
CA GLU A 104 -7.03 39.66 -6.84
C GLU A 104 -6.14 38.46 -6.50
N TYR A 105 -5.90 37.63 -7.50
CA TYR A 105 -5.05 36.44 -7.39
C TYR A 105 -4.22 36.28 -8.66
N ILE A 106 -3.17 35.47 -8.57
CA ILE A 106 -2.45 34.98 -9.74
C ILE A 106 -3.12 33.68 -10.20
N PRO A 107 -3.56 33.54 -11.46
CA PRO A 107 -3.98 32.26 -12.00
C PRO A 107 -2.84 31.24 -11.88
N ALA A 108 -3.08 30.08 -11.27
CA ALA A 108 -2.00 29.13 -10.99
C ALA A 108 -1.45 28.41 -12.23
N TYR A 109 -2.12 28.51 -13.38
CA TYR A 109 -1.89 27.67 -14.54
C TYR A 109 -1.24 28.49 -15.67
N GLY A 110 0.08 28.36 -15.82
CA GLY A 110 0.92 29.21 -16.67
C GLY A 110 1.52 30.40 -15.92
N TYR A 111 2.62 30.95 -16.42
CA TYR A 111 3.27 32.13 -15.87
C TYR A 111 2.47 33.39 -16.23
N GLN A 112 1.66 33.86 -15.28
CA GLN A 112 0.79 35.02 -15.44
C GLN A 112 0.98 36.06 -14.33
N ASP A 113 0.57 37.29 -14.60
CA ASP A 113 0.45 38.35 -13.60
C ASP A 113 -0.84 38.23 -12.79
N LYS A 114 -0.95 39.04 -11.73
CA LYS A 114 -2.19 39.14 -10.94
C LYS A 114 -3.34 39.64 -11.81
N CYS A 115 -4.50 39.01 -11.67
CA CYS A 115 -5.74 39.46 -12.29
C CYS A 115 -6.90 39.49 -11.30
N LYS A 116 -7.97 40.20 -11.68
CA LYS A 116 -9.21 40.26 -10.90
C LYS A 116 -10.05 39.01 -11.16
N PHE A 117 -10.65 38.53 -10.09
CA PHE A 117 -11.62 37.44 -10.08
C PHE A 117 -12.93 37.92 -9.46
N ILE A 118 -14.05 37.45 -10.01
CA ILE A 118 -15.34 37.51 -9.32
C ILE A 118 -15.38 36.30 -8.38
N ARG A 119 -15.53 36.55 -7.09
CA ARG A 119 -15.77 35.51 -6.09
C ARG A 119 -17.27 35.43 -5.85
N LEU A 120 -17.87 34.31 -6.23
CA LEU A 120 -19.28 34.02 -6.06
C LEU A 120 -19.47 33.18 -4.80
N PHE A 121 -20.30 33.66 -3.87
CA PHE A 121 -20.74 32.88 -2.72
C PHE A 121 -22.05 32.16 -3.06
N LEU A 122 -22.09 30.86 -2.86
CA LEU A 122 -23.22 30.02 -3.23
C LEU A 122 -24.05 29.65 -2.00
N VAL A 123 -25.36 29.55 -2.16
CA VAL A 123 -26.25 29.09 -1.08
C VAL A 123 -26.13 27.57 -0.88
N GLN A 124 -25.99 26.80 -1.98
CA GLN A 124 -26.01 25.34 -1.93
C GLN A 124 -24.63 24.72 -2.27
N PRO A 125 -23.95 24.05 -1.31
CA PRO A 125 -22.68 23.34 -1.55
C PRO A 125 -22.75 22.29 -2.65
N ASP A 126 -23.87 21.58 -2.77
CA ASP A 126 -24.00 20.44 -3.69
C ASP A 126 -24.01 20.87 -5.17
N GLN A 127 -24.42 22.11 -5.44
CA GLN A 127 -24.44 22.68 -6.78
C GLN A 127 -23.06 23.16 -7.24
N GLN A 128 -22.07 23.29 -6.34
CA GLN A 128 -20.78 23.94 -6.63
C GLN A 128 -20.06 23.35 -7.85
N GLN A 129 -19.99 22.02 -7.96
CA GLN A 129 -19.31 21.38 -9.09
C GLN A 129 -20.09 21.49 -10.39
N GLN A 130 -21.43 21.45 -10.33
CA GLN A 130 -22.29 21.59 -11.51
C GLN A 130 -22.22 23.03 -12.04
N LEU A 131 -22.27 24.01 -11.14
CA LEU A 131 -22.14 25.42 -11.47
C LEU A 131 -20.76 25.73 -12.07
N GLY A 132 -19.68 25.16 -11.52
CA GLY A 132 -18.35 25.30 -12.12
C GLY A 132 -18.29 24.83 -13.57
N ARG A 133 -18.93 23.70 -13.90
CA ARG A 133 -19.01 23.21 -15.29
C ARG A 133 -19.86 24.11 -16.18
N HIS A 134 -20.92 24.68 -15.62
CA HIS A 134 -21.79 25.60 -16.33
C HIS A 134 -21.10 26.93 -16.66
N ILE A 135 -20.30 27.45 -15.72
CA ILE A 135 -19.47 28.63 -15.92
C ILE A 135 -18.39 28.38 -16.97
N ASN A 136 -17.76 27.20 -17.02
CA ASN A 136 -16.79 26.89 -18.08
C ASN A 136 -17.41 26.86 -19.49
N ALA A 137 -18.74 26.78 -19.61
CA ALA A 137 -19.45 26.88 -20.89
C ALA A 137 -19.83 28.34 -21.24
N PHE A 138 -19.67 29.28 -20.31
CA PHE A 138 -19.97 30.69 -20.53
C PHE A 138 -18.88 31.33 -21.42
N ALA A 139 -19.33 32.02 -22.47
CA ALA A 139 -18.48 32.82 -23.32
C ALA A 139 -19.00 34.25 -23.38
N TRP A 140 -18.13 35.22 -23.15
CA TRP A 140 -18.45 36.64 -23.20
C TRP A 140 -17.65 37.30 -24.33
N ASN A 141 -18.31 38.00 -25.25
CA ASN A 141 -17.70 38.54 -26.47
C ASN A 141 -16.88 37.51 -27.26
N GLY A 142 -17.36 36.26 -27.30
CA GLY A 142 -16.69 35.15 -27.99
C GLY A 142 -15.45 34.60 -27.28
N LYS A 143 -15.11 35.07 -26.07
CA LYS A 143 -13.99 34.55 -25.26
C LYS A 143 -14.51 33.67 -24.12
N PRO A 144 -13.93 32.48 -23.90
CA PRO A 144 -14.31 31.63 -22.77
C PRO A 144 -13.79 32.21 -21.45
N HIS A 145 -14.57 32.02 -20.38
CA HIS A 145 -14.16 32.30 -19.01
C HIS A 145 -14.26 31.01 -18.19
N HIS A 146 -13.35 30.83 -17.23
CA HIS A 146 -13.18 29.57 -16.51
C HIS A 146 -13.50 29.74 -15.03
N ALA A 147 -14.07 28.68 -14.46
CA ALA A 147 -14.27 28.52 -13.03
C ALA A 147 -12.98 28.04 -12.36
N TYR A 148 -12.70 28.63 -11.21
CA TYR A 148 -11.57 28.32 -10.34
C TYR A 148 -12.11 27.83 -9.00
N GLU A 149 -11.40 26.84 -8.44
CA GLU A 149 -11.68 26.20 -7.16
C GLU A 149 -13.09 25.58 -6.97
N ALA A 150 -13.85 25.40 -8.05
CA ALA A 150 -15.15 24.74 -8.03
C ALA A 150 -15.09 23.22 -7.76
N HIS A 151 -13.94 22.59 -7.98
CA HIS A 151 -13.77 21.15 -7.79
C HIS A 151 -13.48 20.73 -6.33
N PHE A 152 -13.06 21.66 -5.46
CA PHE A 152 -12.78 21.38 -4.06
C PHE A 152 -14.06 21.27 -3.23
N PRO A 153 -14.28 20.19 -2.47
CA PRO A 153 -15.39 20.11 -1.52
C PRO A 153 -15.41 21.27 -0.51
N ASN A 154 -16.61 21.70 -0.12
CA ASN A 154 -16.78 22.86 0.77
C ASN A 154 -16.05 22.69 2.11
N PHE A 155 -16.10 21.50 2.71
CA PHE A 155 -15.41 21.23 3.97
C PHE A 155 -13.88 21.34 3.87
N ILE A 156 -13.25 21.00 2.73
CA ILE A 156 -11.81 21.23 2.55
C ILE A 156 -11.50 22.72 2.56
N LYS A 157 -12.32 23.54 1.89
CA LYS A 157 -12.13 25.00 1.88
C LYS A 157 -12.23 25.55 3.30
N PHE A 158 -13.20 25.08 4.07
CA PHE A 158 -13.35 25.40 5.49
C PHE A 158 -12.12 25.02 6.31
N LEU A 159 -11.68 23.75 6.25
CA LEU A 159 -10.49 23.29 6.97
C LEU A 159 -9.22 24.06 6.56
N SER A 160 -9.09 24.39 5.27
CA SER A 160 -7.96 25.17 4.75
C SER A 160 -7.98 26.60 5.27
N LYS A 161 -9.14 27.30 5.19
CA LYS A 161 -9.28 28.71 5.56
C LYS A 161 -8.98 28.96 7.04
N TYR A 162 -9.45 28.07 7.92
CA TYR A 162 -9.24 28.17 9.37
C TYR A 162 -8.02 27.37 9.87
N ASN A 163 -7.21 26.82 8.96
CA ASN A 163 -6.04 26.00 9.27
C ASN A 163 -6.34 24.79 10.21
N LEU A 164 -7.52 24.21 10.07
CA LEU A 164 -8.00 23.04 10.82
C LEU A 164 -7.60 21.74 10.10
N THR A 165 -7.56 20.63 10.82
CA THR A 165 -7.28 19.29 10.28
C THR A 165 -8.19 18.25 10.94
N GLY A 166 -8.40 17.09 10.32
CA GLY A 166 -8.98 15.95 11.01
C GLY A 166 -8.14 15.58 12.24
N PHE A 167 -8.80 15.28 13.35
CA PHE A 167 -8.23 15.07 14.69
C PHE A 167 -7.44 16.25 15.27
N GLY A 168 -7.48 17.42 14.60
CA GLY A 168 -7.06 18.68 15.19
C GLY A 168 -8.15 19.26 16.07
N TYR A 169 -7.78 20.20 16.95
CA TYR A 169 -8.73 20.92 17.79
C TYR A 169 -9.21 22.19 17.08
N ILE A 170 -10.53 22.38 17.02
CA ILE A 170 -11.14 23.68 16.76
C ILE A 170 -11.30 24.41 18.09
N ARG A 171 -10.88 25.67 18.15
CA ARG A 171 -11.01 26.53 19.33
C ARG A 171 -11.90 27.71 18.99
N LEU A 172 -12.82 28.03 19.88
CA LEU A 172 -13.87 29.04 19.68
C LEU A 172 -13.79 30.07 20.80
N LYS A 173 -13.91 31.36 20.45
CA LYS A 173 -14.00 32.45 21.43
C LYS A 173 -15.35 32.43 22.14
N HIS A 174 -16.40 32.32 21.33
CA HIS A 174 -17.79 32.27 21.77
C HIS A 174 -18.47 31.06 21.15
N ALA A 175 -19.23 30.36 21.96
CA ALA A 175 -20.11 29.29 21.51
C ALA A 175 -21.37 29.25 22.38
N TRP A 176 -22.44 28.66 21.86
CA TRP A 176 -23.72 28.61 22.54
C TRP A 176 -24.25 27.19 22.60
N ARG A 177 -24.48 26.69 23.81
CA ARG A 177 -25.19 25.43 24.02
C ARG A 177 -26.69 25.64 23.90
N VAL A 178 -27.31 24.90 22.99
CA VAL A 178 -28.74 24.97 22.65
C VAL A 178 -29.36 23.60 22.87
N LYS A 179 -30.59 23.55 23.40
CA LYS A 179 -31.36 22.30 23.45
C LYS A 179 -31.75 21.92 22.03
N SER A 180 -31.42 20.70 21.61
CA SER A 180 -31.74 20.19 20.29
C SER A 180 -32.65 18.98 20.40
N ILE A 181 -33.69 18.95 19.55
CA ILE A 181 -34.53 17.77 19.32
C ILE A 181 -34.00 16.91 18.17
N LEU A 182 -32.96 17.39 17.50
CA LEU A 182 -32.43 16.85 16.24
C LEU A 182 -31.20 15.98 16.52
N SER A 183 -30.32 16.45 17.40
CA SER A 183 -29.21 15.68 17.93
C SER A 183 -29.67 14.73 19.03
N ARG A 184 -29.14 13.51 19.01
CA ARG A 184 -29.36 12.53 20.09
C ARG A 184 -28.67 12.90 21.41
N TYR A 185 -27.77 13.88 21.42
CA TYR A 185 -27.17 14.42 22.64
C TYR A 185 -28.15 15.27 23.47
N GLY A 186 -29.30 15.65 22.91
CA GLY A 186 -30.27 16.54 23.55
C GLY A 186 -29.82 18.01 23.63
N THR A 187 -28.53 18.27 23.43
CA THR A 187 -27.96 19.59 23.20
C THR A 187 -27.02 19.60 22.00
N GLU A 188 -26.88 20.76 21.39
CA GLU A 188 -25.89 21.08 20.36
C GLU A 188 -25.13 22.34 20.78
N VAL A 189 -23.87 22.43 20.40
CA VAL A 189 -23.08 23.64 20.52
C VAL A 189 -23.14 24.36 19.18
N HIS A 190 -23.46 25.64 19.17
CA HIS A 190 -23.51 26.46 17.97
C HIS A 190 -22.43 27.53 18.04
N CYS A 191 -21.81 27.85 16.90
CA CYS A 191 -20.95 29.02 16.79
C CYS A 191 -21.07 29.66 15.40
N ARG A 192 -20.67 30.92 15.28
CA ARG A 192 -20.46 31.53 13.97
C ARG A 192 -19.03 31.26 13.53
N VAL A 193 -18.81 31.23 12.22
CA VAL A 193 -17.45 31.10 11.66
C VAL A 193 -16.48 32.17 12.15
N GLU A 194 -16.97 33.35 12.51
CA GLU A 194 -16.16 34.49 13.01
C GLU A 194 -15.60 34.23 14.42
N ASP A 195 -16.22 33.34 15.18
CA ASP A 195 -15.82 32.99 16.54
C ASP A 195 -14.66 31.99 16.58
N ILE A 196 -14.30 31.39 15.43
CA ILE A 196 -13.21 30.43 15.33
C ILE A 196 -11.88 31.17 15.56
N ILE A 197 -11.12 30.70 16.56
CA ILE A 197 -9.78 31.20 16.85
C ILE A 197 -8.84 30.67 15.77
N VAL A 198 -8.37 31.58 14.92
CA VAL A 198 -7.27 31.34 14.00
C VAL A 198 -6.01 31.86 14.67
N ASP A 199 -5.08 30.97 15.03
CA ASP A 199 -3.82 31.41 15.64
C ASP A 199 -3.13 32.44 14.71
N SER A 200 -2.65 33.55 15.27
CA SER A 200 -1.94 34.57 14.50
C SER A 200 -0.61 34.02 14.01
N PHE A 201 -0.58 33.54 12.77
CA PHE A 201 0.62 32.91 12.21
C PHE A 201 1.56 33.96 11.63
N ASN A 202 2.85 33.83 11.94
CA ASN A 202 3.89 34.50 11.18
C ASN A 202 3.90 33.86 9.79
N GLN A 203 3.24 34.51 8.81
CA GLN A 203 3.03 34.02 7.43
C GLN A 203 4.34 33.56 6.76
N HIS A 204 5.48 34.05 7.24
CA HIS A 204 6.79 33.86 6.65
C HIS A 204 7.52 32.55 7.04
N SER A 205 7.08 31.76 8.03
CA SER A 205 7.94 30.66 8.54
C SER A 205 7.61 29.23 8.07
N GLN A 206 6.34 28.90 7.76
CA GLN A 206 5.94 27.56 7.29
C GLN A 206 4.67 27.59 6.39
N LEU A 207 4.84 27.21 5.12
CA LEU A 207 3.77 27.16 4.10
C LEU A 207 2.66 26.15 4.42
N LEU A 208 3.00 25.03 5.05
CA LEU A 208 2.07 24.04 5.58
C LEU A 208 1.98 24.20 7.11
N SER A 209 1.36 25.29 7.58
CA SER A 209 1.37 25.64 9.02
C SER A 209 0.64 24.64 9.91
N HIS A 210 -0.29 23.84 9.38
CA HIS A 210 -0.91 22.75 10.12
C HIS A 210 0.11 21.68 10.53
N LEU A 211 1.23 21.55 9.81
CA LEU A 211 2.32 20.65 10.18
C LEU A 211 3.26 21.22 11.26
N ARG A 212 3.06 22.48 11.70
CA ARG A 212 3.94 23.13 12.68
C ARG A 212 4.01 22.37 14.00
N PHE A 213 2.89 21.82 14.45
CA PHE A 213 2.82 20.99 15.65
C PHE A 213 3.74 19.76 15.50
N ILE A 214 3.69 19.06 14.35
CA ILE A 214 4.54 17.91 14.07
C ILE A 214 6.01 18.34 14.06
N TRP A 215 6.34 19.49 13.46
CA TRP A 215 7.70 20.02 13.50
C TRP A 215 8.19 20.33 14.92
N ALA A 216 7.35 20.91 15.77
CA ALA A 216 7.67 21.22 17.16
C ALA A 216 7.88 19.94 17.97
N GLU A 217 6.93 19.01 17.87
CA GLU A 217 7.00 17.68 18.51
C GLU A 217 8.28 16.94 18.13
N GLN A 218 8.64 16.93 16.85
CA GLN A 218 9.88 16.31 16.40
C GLN A 218 11.15 16.99 16.93
N ARG A 219 11.15 18.33 17.08
CA ARG A 219 12.29 19.03 17.69
C ARG A 219 12.43 18.69 19.16
N ASP A 220 11.31 18.56 19.87
CA ASP A 220 11.29 18.21 21.29
C ASP A 220 11.75 16.77 21.49
N LEU A 221 11.22 15.83 20.70
CA LEU A 221 11.62 14.44 20.74
C LEU A 221 13.10 14.26 20.41
N ARG A 222 13.64 15.01 19.44
CA ARG A 222 15.08 14.97 19.11
C ARG A 222 15.95 15.55 20.22
N ARG A 223 15.51 16.64 20.87
CA ARG A 223 16.18 17.18 22.06
C ARG A 223 16.26 16.13 23.16
N ARG A 224 15.17 15.41 23.43
CA ARG A 224 15.13 14.30 24.40
C ARG A 224 16.04 13.14 24.01
N LEU A 225 16.12 12.80 22.72
CA LEU A 225 16.96 11.71 22.20
C LEU A 225 18.43 12.10 21.94
N GLY A 226 18.87 13.32 22.29
CA GLY A 226 20.24 13.80 22.05
C GLY A 226 20.61 13.88 20.56
N ILE A 227 19.64 14.13 19.68
CA ILE A 227 19.83 14.32 18.24
C ILE A 227 19.84 15.82 17.95
N SER A 228 20.68 16.28 17.02
CA SER A 228 20.63 17.67 16.54
C SER A 228 19.19 18.06 16.19
N SER A 229 18.71 19.13 16.82
CA SER A 229 17.36 19.67 16.65
C SER A 229 17.19 20.46 15.34
N GLN A 230 18.31 20.80 14.69
CA GLN A 230 18.28 21.36 13.35
C GLN A 230 17.98 20.25 12.34
N PRO A 231 17.08 20.49 11.36
CA PRO A 231 16.94 19.56 10.25
C PRO A 231 18.29 19.44 9.54
N PRO A 232 18.60 18.26 8.94
CA PRO A 232 19.70 18.19 8.00
C PRO A 232 19.49 19.32 6.97
N VAL A 233 20.48 20.20 6.82
CA VAL A 233 20.40 21.33 5.90
C VAL A 233 20.43 20.75 4.48
N THR A 234 19.25 20.46 3.94
CA THR A 234 19.03 20.05 2.55
C THR A 234 18.77 21.26 1.65
N SER A 235 18.36 22.39 2.23
CA SER A 235 18.19 23.64 1.50
C SER A 235 18.86 24.82 2.21
N THR A 236 19.71 25.53 1.48
CA THR A 236 20.12 26.93 1.74
C THR A 236 18.91 27.87 1.88
N ALA A 237 17.72 27.42 1.47
CA ALA A 237 16.46 28.18 1.42
C ALA A 237 15.91 28.65 2.78
N ARG A 238 16.49 28.28 3.93
CA ARG A 238 16.07 28.88 5.20
C ARG A 238 16.43 30.36 5.33
N LYS A 239 17.39 30.87 4.55
CA LYS A 239 17.72 32.31 4.55
C LYS A 239 16.83 33.13 3.61
N ASP A 240 16.19 32.51 2.62
CA ASP A 240 15.56 33.25 1.50
C ASP A 240 14.02 33.29 1.52
N ILE A 241 13.35 32.58 2.45
CA ILE A 241 11.87 32.61 2.58
C ILE A 241 11.45 33.78 3.51
N ILE A 242 11.97 34.98 3.25
CA ILE A 242 11.43 36.23 3.80
C ILE A 242 11.04 37.12 2.62
N PHE A 243 10.02 36.69 1.86
CA PHE A 243 9.34 37.61 0.94
C PHE A 243 8.34 38.43 1.74
N THR A 244 8.77 39.63 2.10
CA THR A 244 7.90 40.73 2.52
C THR A 244 7.40 41.44 1.27
N GLN A 245 6.11 41.33 0.95
CA GLN A 245 5.46 42.33 0.10
C GLN A 245 4.16 42.77 0.78
N ARG A 246 4.28 43.85 1.56
CA ARG A 246 3.16 44.79 1.80
C ARG A 246 2.84 45.53 0.48
N PRO A 247 1.61 46.04 0.27
CA PRO A 247 1.27 46.84 -0.90
C PRO A 247 2.17 48.09 -1.03
N PRO A 248 2.40 48.59 -2.26
CA PRO A 248 3.44 49.57 -2.53
C PRO A 248 3.08 50.98 -2.03
N THR A 249 3.96 51.56 -1.23
CA THR A 249 4.14 53.02 -1.12
C THR A 249 5.48 53.39 -1.74
N ILE A 250 5.46 54.35 -2.66
CA ILE A 250 6.58 54.73 -3.53
C ILE A 250 7.48 55.78 -2.84
N LYS A 251 8.80 55.68 -3.12
CA LYS A 251 9.88 56.71 -3.17
C LYS A 251 10.97 56.62 -2.07
N PRO A 252 12.23 57.04 -2.35
CA PRO A 252 13.26 56.16 -2.92
C PRO A 252 14.59 56.24 -2.13
N SER A 253 15.57 55.48 -2.62
CA SER A 253 17.02 55.70 -2.50
C SER A 253 17.81 54.94 -1.42
N GLN A 254 19.00 54.53 -1.89
CA GLN A 254 20.22 54.10 -1.21
C GLN A 254 20.30 52.64 -0.76
N ALA A 255 20.82 51.81 -1.69
CA ALA A 255 21.39 50.51 -1.38
C ALA A 255 22.70 50.67 -0.57
N PRO A 256 22.96 49.85 0.46
CA PRO A 256 24.22 49.85 1.19
C PRO A 256 25.34 49.17 0.38
N PRO A 257 26.62 49.49 0.64
CA PRO A 257 27.74 48.89 -0.08
C PRO A 257 27.97 47.43 0.32
N LEU A 258 28.41 46.63 -0.65
CA LEU A 258 28.85 45.24 -0.48
C LEU A 258 29.85 45.12 0.68
N THR A 259 29.57 44.16 1.57
CA THR A 259 30.40 43.83 2.72
C THR A 259 31.63 43.02 2.34
N GLN A 260 32.67 43.13 3.18
CA GLN A 260 33.99 42.48 3.19
C GLN A 260 34.01 40.98 2.79
N GLU A 261 32.88 40.28 2.87
CA GLU A 261 32.72 38.88 2.47
C GLU A 261 33.01 38.65 0.97
N LEU A 262 32.81 39.66 0.11
CA LEU A 262 33.17 39.56 -1.31
C LEU A 262 34.67 39.78 -1.57
N GLU A 263 35.35 40.59 -0.75
CA GLU A 263 36.80 40.76 -0.80
C GLU A 263 37.53 39.53 -0.24
N ASP A 264 36.96 38.87 0.76
CA ASP A 264 37.47 37.59 1.28
C ASP A 264 37.22 36.44 0.29
N LEU A 265 36.11 36.46 -0.46
CA LEU A 265 35.86 35.51 -1.56
C LEU A 265 36.78 35.77 -2.76
N LEU A 266 37.03 37.03 -3.12
CA LEU A 266 37.95 37.38 -4.21
C LEU A 266 39.41 37.08 -3.84
N LYS A 267 39.81 37.24 -2.57
CA LYS A 267 41.12 36.76 -2.07
C LYS A 267 41.22 35.23 -2.03
N TYR A 268 40.11 34.52 -1.81
CA TYR A 268 40.08 33.06 -1.92
C TYR A 268 40.15 32.58 -3.38
N ILE A 269 39.52 33.32 -4.30
CA ILE A 269 39.54 33.06 -5.75
C ILE A 269 40.90 33.44 -6.37
N GLU A 270 41.59 34.47 -5.86
CA GLU A 270 42.97 34.82 -6.32
C GLU A 270 44.02 33.78 -5.93
N VAL A 271 43.73 32.91 -4.95
CA VAL A 271 44.61 31.81 -4.52
C VAL A 271 44.21 30.47 -5.16
N PHE A 272 42.96 30.31 -5.60
CA PHE A 272 42.49 29.10 -6.26
C PHE A 272 42.41 29.30 -7.78
N ASP A 273 43.55 29.06 -8.43
CA ASP A 273 43.68 29.04 -9.87
C ASP A 273 43.66 27.57 -10.36
N PRO A 274 42.53 27.07 -10.90
CA PRO A 274 42.41 25.69 -11.36
C PRO A 274 43.36 25.34 -12.52
N ASP A 275 43.99 26.34 -13.14
CA ASP A 275 44.94 26.17 -14.23
C ASP A 275 46.42 26.12 -13.77
N LYS A 276 46.73 26.39 -12.48
CA LYS A 276 48.12 26.50 -11.99
C LYS A 276 48.76 25.25 -11.41
N ASP A 277 47.98 24.24 -11.00
CA ASP A 277 48.56 22.98 -10.53
C ASP A 277 47.86 21.75 -11.14
N PRO A 278 47.98 21.55 -12.47
CA PRO A 278 47.54 20.31 -13.12
C PRO A 278 48.19 19.08 -12.49
N GLN A 279 49.38 19.23 -11.89
CA GLN A 279 50.10 18.12 -11.26
C GLN A 279 49.43 17.63 -9.98
N LYS A 280 48.78 18.49 -9.17
CA LYS A 280 48.02 18.04 -8.00
C LYS A 280 46.71 17.35 -8.33
N LEU A 281 45.97 17.82 -9.34
CA LEU A 281 44.79 17.12 -9.85
C LEU A 281 45.19 15.78 -10.48
N ILE A 282 46.29 15.76 -11.25
CA ILE A 282 46.86 14.53 -11.80
C ILE A 282 47.43 13.63 -10.68
N GLU A 283 47.92 14.18 -9.56
CA GLU A 283 48.39 13.40 -8.40
C GLU A 283 47.22 12.86 -7.57
N GLU A 284 46.12 13.59 -7.40
CA GLU A 284 44.90 13.10 -6.73
C GLU A 284 44.14 12.11 -7.62
N GLU A 285 44.08 12.33 -8.94
CA GLU A 285 43.63 11.34 -9.92
C GLU A 285 44.55 10.12 -9.90
N LYS A 286 45.88 10.28 -9.93
CA LYS A 286 46.81 9.15 -9.84
C LYS A 286 46.74 8.45 -8.49
N LYS A 287 46.51 9.16 -7.39
CA LYS A 287 46.39 8.56 -6.05
C LYS A 287 45.07 7.82 -5.91
N THR A 288 43.99 8.38 -6.45
CA THR A 288 42.70 7.70 -6.58
C THR A 288 42.82 6.48 -7.51
N GLN A 289 43.51 6.60 -8.64
CA GLN A 289 43.77 5.51 -9.58
C GLN A 289 44.69 4.44 -8.98
N LEU A 290 45.68 4.82 -8.16
CA LEU A 290 46.58 3.90 -7.44
C LEU A 290 45.87 3.19 -6.28
N GLU A 291 44.95 3.87 -5.59
CA GLU A 291 44.07 3.24 -4.60
C GLU A 291 43.05 2.32 -5.27
N ILE A 292 42.49 2.71 -6.42
CA ILE A 292 41.64 1.86 -7.27
C ILE A 292 42.44 0.63 -7.73
N ASP A 293 43.64 0.81 -8.29
CA ASP A 293 44.54 -0.27 -8.69
C ASP A 293 44.94 -1.16 -7.50
N SER A 294 45.09 -0.59 -6.29
CA SER A 294 45.35 -1.32 -5.05
C SER A 294 44.13 -2.11 -4.56
N ILE A 295 42.92 -1.62 -4.79
CA ILE A 295 41.66 -2.32 -4.51
C ILE A 295 41.45 -3.44 -5.55
N MET A 296 41.83 -3.18 -6.80
CA MET A 296 41.69 -4.08 -7.96
C MET A 296 42.74 -5.19 -8.02
N LYS A 297 43.94 -4.99 -7.43
CA LYS A 297 45.04 -5.99 -7.40
C LYS A 297 45.01 -6.96 -6.20
N ASP A 298 43.95 -6.96 -5.41
CA ASP A 298 43.83 -7.89 -4.28
C ASP A 298 43.52 -9.31 -4.79
N ASP A 299 44.59 -10.01 -5.16
CA ASP A 299 44.66 -11.37 -5.69
C ASP A 299 44.33 -12.43 -4.61
N SER A 300 43.28 -12.16 -3.83
CA SER A 300 42.81 -12.92 -2.67
C SER A 300 42.33 -14.35 -3.01
N GLY A 301 42.59 -14.85 -4.22
CA GLY A 301 42.23 -16.19 -4.66
C GLY A 301 40.72 -16.41 -4.81
N ILE A 302 39.91 -15.34 -4.74
CA ILE A 302 38.45 -15.46 -4.79
C ILE A 302 37.99 -15.41 -6.25
N ASN A 303 37.88 -16.60 -6.85
CA ASN A 303 37.56 -16.80 -8.26
C ASN A 303 36.05 -16.56 -8.52
N TYR A 304 35.66 -15.30 -8.73
CA TYR A 304 34.28 -14.91 -9.05
C TYR A 304 33.96 -14.87 -10.55
N HIS A 305 34.88 -15.25 -11.44
CA HIS A 305 34.61 -15.28 -12.87
C HIS A 305 33.39 -16.14 -13.24
N THR A 306 32.54 -15.59 -14.12
CA THR A 306 31.54 -16.37 -14.86
C THR A 306 32.28 -17.43 -15.68
N PRO A 307 32.10 -18.74 -15.43
CA PRO A 307 32.89 -19.75 -16.13
C PRO A 307 32.68 -19.68 -17.65
N ASN A 308 33.73 -19.94 -18.45
CA ASN A 308 33.65 -19.88 -19.92
C ASN A 308 32.56 -20.79 -20.52
N SER A 309 32.15 -21.85 -19.81
CA SER A 309 31.01 -22.71 -20.18
C SER A 309 29.66 -21.98 -20.21
N PHE A 310 29.56 -20.78 -19.62
CA PHE A 310 28.38 -19.92 -19.65
C PHE A 310 28.51 -18.78 -20.69
N VAL A 311 29.63 -18.69 -21.40
CA VAL A 311 29.96 -17.66 -22.40
C VAL A 311 29.66 -18.14 -23.84
N GLU A 312 29.47 -19.44 -24.09
CA GLU A 312 29.21 -19.98 -25.44
C GLU A 312 27.93 -19.45 -26.12
N GLY A 313 27.05 -18.74 -25.40
CA GLY A 313 25.93 -17.98 -25.98
C GLY A 313 26.25 -16.54 -26.40
N ARG A 314 27.45 -16.02 -26.10
CA ARG A 314 27.84 -14.60 -26.29
C ARG A 314 28.61 -14.29 -27.57
N ILE A 315 29.12 -15.29 -28.30
CA ILE A 315 30.11 -15.03 -29.36
C ILE A 315 29.51 -15.16 -30.75
N SER A 316 28.94 -14.06 -31.24
CA SER A 316 29.07 -13.68 -32.64
C SER A 316 29.25 -12.17 -32.80
N GLN A 317 30.05 -11.56 -31.92
CA GLN A 317 30.85 -10.37 -32.18
C GLN A 317 31.70 -10.09 -30.93
N VAL A 318 32.97 -9.74 -31.14
CA VAL A 318 33.95 -9.29 -30.14
C VAL A 318 34.81 -10.41 -29.50
N LEU A 319 35.97 -10.58 -30.15
CA LEU A 319 37.31 -10.96 -29.67
C LEU A 319 37.69 -12.45 -29.55
N GLN A 320 38.72 -12.80 -30.34
CA GLN A 320 39.41 -14.09 -30.39
C GLN A 320 40.42 -14.24 -29.24
N PRO A 321 40.61 -15.45 -28.67
CA PRO A 321 41.64 -15.71 -27.66
C PRO A 321 42.98 -16.12 -28.28
N SER A 322 44.07 -15.53 -27.80
CA SER A 322 45.43 -16.03 -28.02
C SER A 322 45.75 -17.17 -27.05
N MET A 323 46.10 -18.35 -27.56
CA MET A 323 46.58 -19.48 -26.75
C MET A 323 48.06 -19.37 -26.37
N SER A 324 48.38 -19.75 -25.13
CA SER A 324 49.57 -20.51 -24.65
C SER A 324 49.53 -20.45 -23.10
N GLN A 325 49.77 -21.47 -22.26
CA GLN A 325 50.49 -22.74 -22.32
C GLN A 325 49.93 -23.74 -21.27
N MET A 326 50.10 -25.03 -21.57
CA MET A 326 50.05 -26.22 -20.69
C MET A 326 51.01 -26.10 -19.48
N LYS A 327 50.99 -26.84 -18.36
CA LYS A 327 50.54 -28.18 -17.95
C LYS A 327 50.81 -28.27 -16.42
N GLU A 328 49.98 -28.96 -15.64
CA GLU A 328 50.40 -30.01 -14.67
C GLU A 328 49.19 -30.68 -13.98
N LYS A 329 49.31 -31.99 -13.75
CA LYS A 329 48.43 -32.86 -12.93
C LYS A 329 49.37 -33.58 -11.92
N PRO A 330 48.87 -34.44 -11.01
CA PRO A 330 48.06 -34.13 -9.82
C PRO A 330 48.72 -34.74 -8.56
N LEU A 331 48.81 -34.03 -7.43
CA LEU A 331 49.20 -34.71 -6.19
C LEU A 331 47.98 -35.28 -5.46
N VAL A 332 47.79 -36.57 -5.68
CA VAL A 332 47.03 -37.48 -4.82
C VAL A 332 47.72 -37.51 -3.47
N GLN A 333 47.14 -36.86 -2.46
CA GLN A 333 47.21 -37.32 -1.08
C GLN A 333 46.12 -36.65 -0.25
N THR A 334 45.47 -37.48 0.58
CA THR A 334 44.55 -37.13 1.69
C THR A 334 43.07 -37.45 1.45
N ILE A 335 42.80 -38.74 1.19
CA ILE A 335 41.54 -39.43 1.51
C ILE A 335 41.47 -39.79 3.03
N ALA A 336 42.45 -39.38 3.84
CA ALA A 336 42.56 -39.75 5.25
C ALA A 336 42.15 -38.66 6.26
N SER A 337 41.37 -37.64 5.87
CA SER A 337 40.85 -36.61 6.81
C SER A 337 39.32 -36.46 6.81
N LYS A 338 38.60 -37.24 6.01
CA LYS A 338 37.11 -37.18 5.89
C LYS A 338 36.36 -38.29 6.62
N LEU A 339 37.02 -39.10 7.46
CA LEU A 339 36.38 -40.22 8.18
C LEU A 339 36.40 -40.12 9.71
N LEU A 340 36.76 -38.98 10.28
CA LEU A 340 36.68 -38.75 11.73
C LEU A 340 36.14 -37.35 12.03
N LYS A 341 34.82 -37.21 12.05
CA LYS A 341 34.04 -36.25 12.87
C LYS A 341 32.54 -36.48 12.67
N SER A 342 32.08 -37.62 13.17
CA SER A 342 30.68 -37.82 13.55
C SER A 342 30.62 -37.96 15.07
N LYS A 343 29.98 -36.99 15.73
CA LYS A 343 29.31 -37.01 17.06
C LYS A 343 29.53 -35.68 17.77
N ASN A 344 28.42 -35.02 18.10
CA ASN A 344 28.14 -34.19 19.29
C ASN A 344 26.67 -33.74 19.10
N VAL A 345 25.69 -34.47 19.64
CA VAL A 345 25.18 -34.40 21.02
C VAL A 345 24.78 -32.97 21.40
N LEU A 346 23.47 -32.77 21.38
CA LEU A 346 22.73 -31.63 21.91
C LEU A 346 22.92 -31.57 23.43
N VAL A 347 23.39 -30.43 23.94
CA VAL A 347 23.18 -30.04 25.34
C VAL A 347 22.19 -28.89 25.31
N VAL A 348 21.03 -29.16 25.91
CA VAL A 348 20.00 -28.17 26.25
C VAL A 348 20.46 -27.52 27.55
N GLU A 349 20.75 -26.23 27.53
CA GLU A 349 20.89 -25.45 28.75
C GLU A 349 19.51 -24.88 29.12
N GLU A 350 18.95 -25.45 30.17
CA GLU A 350 17.83 -24.89 30.94
C GLU A 350 18.36 -23.73 31.79
N GLU A 351 17.98 -22.49 31.46
CA GLU A 351 18.14 -21.39 32.41
C GLU A 351 17.02 -21.47 33.45
N LYS A 352 17.41 -21.92 34.65
CA LYS A 352 16.59 -21.89 35.86
C LYS A 352 16.50 -20.46 36.39
N ASN A 353 15.27 -19.97 36.50
CA ASN A 353 14.90 -18.89 37.40
C ASN A 353 15.33 -19.23 38.84
N SER A 354 16.05 -18.31 39.47
CA SER A 354 16.14 -18.22 40.93
C SER A 354 15.78 -16.79 41.33
N GLU A 355 14.59 -16.65 41.92
CA GLU A 355 14.26 -15.52 42.78
C GLU A 355 14.86 -15.81 44.15
N GLU A 356 15.61 -14.85 44.73
CA GLU A 356 15.25 -14.23 46.01
C GLU A 356 16.21 -13.09 46.40
N SER A 357 15.59 -11.99 46.84
CA SER A 357 16.07 -11.03 47.85
C SER A 357 17.21 -10.03 47.50
N SER A 358 16.84 -8.89 46.93
CA SER A 358 17.19 -7.59 47.53
C SER A 358 16.19 -6.53 47.09
N SER A 359 15.28 -6.24 48.00
CA SER A 359 14.14 -5.35 47.83
C SER A 359 14.54 -3.90 48.15
N LYS A 360 13.91 -2.98 47.40
CA LYS A 360 13.66 -1.55 47.73
C LYS A 360 14.82 -0.58 47.50
N GLU A 361 14.96 -0.11 46.25
CA GLU A 361 15.36 1.28 45.94
C GLU A 361 15.28 1.64 44.43
N LYS A 362 15.04 0.67 43.52
CA LYS A 362 15.03 0.92 42.07
C LYS A 362 13.66 1.23 41.42
N THR A 363 12.59 1.35 42.19
CA THR A 363 11.23 1.51 41.63
C THR A 363 10.80 2.95 41.38
N GLN A 364 11.62 3.97 41.70
CA GLN A 364 11.30 5.37 41.39
C GLN A 364 12.02 5.93 40.15
N ASN A 365 13.06 5.27 39.64
CA ASN A 365 13.78 5.73 38.44
C ASN A 365 13.22 5.18 37.12
N SER A 366 12.56 4.02 37.12
CA SER A 366 11.94 3.46 35.90
C SER A 366 10.65 4.17 35.48
N GLN A 367 9.90 4.75 36.44
CA GLN A 367 8.73 5.59 36.13
C GLN A 367 9.16 6.97 35.61
N LYS A 368 10.21 7.57 36.17
CA LYS A 368 10.74 8.85 35.66
C LYS A 368 11.32 8.75 34.24
N GLU A 369 11.93 7.64 33.85
CA GLU A 369 12.42 7.46 32.47
C GLU A 369 11.28 7.21 31.46
N GLN A 370 10.17 6.59 31.87
CA GLN A 370 8.98 6.43 31.02
C GLN A 370 8.20 7.74 30.83
N ASP A 371 8.15 8.59 31.85
CA ASP A 371 7.46 9.90 31.80
C ASP A 371 8.25 10.97 31.02
N ILE A 372 9.56 10.79 30.81
CA ILE A 372 10.39 11.72 30.01
C ILE A 372 10.22 11.47 28.50
N GLU A 373 9.79 10.28 28.06
CA GLU A 373 9.59 9.95 26.63
C GLU A 373 8.16 10.18 26.12
N THR A 374 7.17 10.24 27.01
CA THR A 374 5.79 10.61 26.66
C THR A 374 5.72 12.12 26.49
N GLY A 375 5.81 12.61 25.26
CA GLY A 375 5.28 13.94 24.96
C GLY A 375 3.80 13.99 25.34
N GLU A 376 3.30 15.17 25.71
CA GLU A 376 1.88 15.46 25.88
C GLU A 376 1.12 15.21 24.57
N HIS A 377 0.94 13.96 24.18
CA HIS A 377 -0.16 13.59 23.32
C HIS A 377 -1.38 13.54 24.24
N GLY A 378 -2.21 14.59 24.17
CA GLY A 378 -3.55 14.54 24.75
C GLY A 378 -4.21 13.23 24.33
N SER A 379 -4.80 12.52 25.30
CA SER A 379 -5.61 11.34 25.02
C SER A 379 -6.65 11.71 23.97
N GLN A 380 -6.71 10.94 22.88
CA GLN A 380 -7.66 11.21 21.79
C GLN A 380 -9.07 10.74 22.19
N PHE A 381 -9.20 9.95 23.28
CA PHE A 381 -10.46 9.44 23.81
C PHE A 381 -11.33 8.77 22.73
N LEU A 382 -10.70 8.23 21.68
CA LEU A 382 -11.40 7.75 20.50
C LEU A 382 -12.04 6.41 20.80
N LYS A 383 -13.37 6.33 20.72
CA LYS A 383 -14.12 5.10 21.00
C LYS A 383 -14.29 4.28 19.73
N VAL A 384 -13.71 3.10 19.71
CA VAL A 384 -13.80 2.15 18.60
C VAL A 384 -14.60 0.93 19.04
N LEU A 385 -15.74 0.70 18.39
CA LEU A 385 -16.60 -0.45 18.62
C LEU A 385 -16.39 -1.49 17.52
N PHE A 386 -15.97 -2.69 17.91
CA PHE A 386 -15.94 -3.85 17.03
C PHE A 386 -17.26 -4.61 17.13
N ILE A 387 -17.85 -4.95 15.98
CA ILE A 387 -19.14 -5.66 15.91
C ILE A 387 -19.06 -6.86 14.97
N GLU A 388 -19.39 -8.04 15.50
CA GLU A 388 -19.54 -9.27 14.73
C GLU A 388 -20.84 -9.98 15.12
N VAL A 389 -21.51 -10.61 14.17
CA VAL A 389 -22.78 -11.31 14.41
C VAL A 389 -22.68 -12.79 14.05
N GLY A 390 -23.27 -13.63 14.90
CA GLY A 390 -23.50 -15.04 14.65
C GLY A 390 -24.96 -15.26 14.25
N CYS A 391 -25.17 -15.92 13.12
CA CYS A 391 -26.49 -16.16 12.54
C CYS A 391 -26.81 -17.65 12.50
N SER A 392 -28.10 -18.00 12.50
CA SER A 392 -28.55 -19.33 12.12
C SER A 392 -28.24 -19.60 10.63
N SER A 393 -28.36 -20.85 10.21
CA SER A 393 -28.26 -21.21 8.79
C SER A 393 -28.94 -22.54 8.48
N ARG A 394 -29.28 -22.73 7.21
CA ARG A 394 -29.97 -23.93 6.69
C ARG A 394 -28.97 -25.02 6.30
N GLY A 395 -28.20 -25.49 7.28
CA GLY A 395 -27.26 -26.59 7.13
C GLY A 395 -25.96 -26.18 6.42
N LYS A 396 -25.80 -26.51 5.13
CA LYS A 396 -24.57 -26.25 4.38
C LYS A 396 -24.50 -24.84 3.76
N LEU A 397 -25.64 -24.16 3.64
CA LEU A 397 -25.75 -22.84 3.03
C LEU A 397 -25.24 -21.76 3.98
N LEU A 398 -24.62 -20.71 3.42
CA LEU A 398 -24.25 -19.52 4.18
C LEU A 398 -25.50 -18.80 4.70
N PRO A 399 -25.42 -18.11 5.85
CA PRO A 399 -26.54 -17.34 6.38
C PRO A 399 -27.04 -16.31 5.37
N ASN A 400 -28.34 -16.32 5.10
CA ASN A 400 -29.01 -15.36 4.24
C ASN A 400 -29.88 -14.43 5.11
N PRO A 401 -29.65 -13.11 5.10
CA PRO A 401 -30.41 -12.18 5.95
C PRO A 401 -31.92 -12.21 5.68
N ALA A 402 -32.37 -12.62 4.49
CA ALA A 402 -33.80 -12.77 4.19
C ALA A 402 -34.49 -13.85 5.04
N MET A 403 -33.77 -14.90 5.43
CA MET A 403 -34.35 -16.12 6.02
C MET A 403 -33.76 -16.47 7.39
N ASP A 404 -32.48 -16.23 7.59
CA ASP A 404 -31.71 -16.76 8.71
C ASP A 404 -31.49 -15.68 9.79
N GLN A 405 -31.86 -15.99 11.03
CA GLN A 405 -31.91 -15.05 12.16
C GLN A 405 -30.53 -14.77 12.77
N ILE A 406 -30.34 -13.56 13.32
CA ILE A 406 -29.23 -13.27 14.23
C ILE A 406 -29.54 -13.87 15.60
N VAL A 407 -28.62 -14.70 16.09
CA VAL A 407 -28.73 -15.38 17.39
C VAL A 407 -27.66 -14.92 18.38
N CYS A 408 -26.56 -14.35 17.88
CA CYS A 408 -25.44 -13.88 18.68
C CYS A 408 -24.91 -12.56 18.11
N ALA A 409 -24.56 -11.61 18.98
CA ALA A 409 -23.82 -10.41 18.61
C ALA A 409 -22.68 -10.18 19.59
N CYS A 410 -21.45 -10.11 19.09
CA CYS A 410 -20.24 -9.89 19.87
C CYS A 410 -19.78 -8.45 19.70
N PHE A 411 -19.56 -7.78 20.83
CA PHE A 411 -19.07 -6.42 20.90
C PHE A 411 -17.73 -6.37 21.62
N THR A 412 -16.85 -5.50 21.16
CA THR A 412 -15.70 -5.08 21.95
C THR A 412 -15.51 -3.59 21.81
N LEU A 413 -15.47 -2.91 22.95
CA LEU A 413 -15.18 -1.49 23.04
C LEU A 413 -13.69 -1.29 23.33
N MET A 414 -13.04 -0.52 22.48
CA MET A 414 -11.66 -0.09 22.62
C MET A 414 -11.61 1.44 22.75
N ILE A 415 -10.81 1.93 23.71
CA ILE A 415 -10.50 3.35 23.89
C ILE A 415 -8.98 3.47 23.95
N ASP A 416 -8.39 4.31 23.10
CA ASP A 416 -6.95 4.59 23.09
C ASP A 416 -6.03 3.34 23.14
N LYS A 417 -6.41 2.28 22.39
CA LYS A 417 -5.79 0.93 22.30
C LYS A 417 -6.05 -0.03 23.45
N GLU A 418 -6.75 0.40 24.48
CA GLU A 418 -7.11 -0.45 25.61
C GLU A 418 -8.51 -1.03 25.40
N ILE A 419 -8.64 -2.34 25.60
CA ILE A 419 -9.93 -3.02 25.55
C ILE A 419 -10.64 -2.75 26.87
N ILE A 420 -11.72 -1.98 26.83
CA ILE A 420 -12.48 -1.56 28.01
C ILE A 420 -13.54 -2.60 28.36
N GLU A 421 -14.31 -3.03 27.36
CA GLU A 421 -15.42 -3.94 27.58
C GLU A 421 -15.55 -4.95 26.43
N LYS A 422 -15.87 -6.19 26.77
CA LYS A 422 -16.32 -7.21 25.83
C LYS A 422 -17.68 -7.72 26.27
N VAL A 423 -18.66 -7.66 25.37
CA VAL A 423 -20.04 -8.07 25.66
C VAL A 423 -20.54 -8.98 24.56
N THR A 424 -21.27 -10.03 24.93
CA THR A 424 -21.95 -10.91 23.96
C THR A 424 -23.44 -10.89 24.23
N PHE A 425 -24.24 -10.57 23.21
CA PHE A 425 -25.69 -10.72 23.24
C PHE A 425 -26.07 -12.07 22.66
N TRP A 426 -26.97 -12.78 23.33
CA TRP A 426 -27.30 -14.16 22.99
C TRP A 426 -28.81 -14.42 23.10
N VAL A 427 -29.36 -15.08 22.07
CA VAL A 427 -30.72 -15.62 22.05
C VAL A 427 -30.62 -17.14 22.14
N GLY A 428 -30.93 -17.70 23.30
CA GLY A 428 -30.87 -19.14 23.52
C GLY A 428 -30.81 -19.53 25.00
N PRO A 429 -30.48 -20.80 25.31
CA PRO A 429 -30.39 -21.27 26.68
C PRO A 429 -29.30 -20.53 27.46
N ASN A 430 -29.41 -20.53 28.80
CA ASN A 430 -28.39 -19.96 29.68
C ASN A 430 -27.04 -20.67 29.48
N LEU A 431 -25.98 -19.89 29.25
CA LEU A 431 -24.62 -20.36 29.04
C LEU A 431 -23.70 -19.69 30.05
N VAL A 432 -22.85 -20.48 30.74
CA VAL A 432 -21.78 -19.94 31.59
C VAL A 432 -20.51 -19.90 30.76
N ILE A 433 -20.12 -18.71 30.32
CA ILE A 433 -18.93 -18.47 29.51
C ILE A 433 -18.18 -17.31 30.20
N GLY A 434 -16.87 -17.42 30.42
CA GLY A 434 -16.10 -16.52 31.31
C GLY A 434 -16.00 -15.01 30.95
N GLU A 435 -16.74 -14.50 29.97
CA GLU A 435 -16.91 -13.03 29.75
C GLU A 435 -18.41 -12.72 29.74
N LYS A 436 -18.79 -11.45 29.95
CA LYS A 436 -20.17 -10.97 30.10
C LYS A 436 -21.08 -11.37 28.92
N VAL A 437 -22.15 -12.10 29.23
CA VAL A 437 -23.22 -12.48 28.28
C VAL A 437 -24.54 -11.88 28.73
N GLU A 438 -25.23 -11.18 27.83
CA GLU A 438 -26.60 -10.69 28.05
C GLU A 438 -27.59 -11.54 27.23
N PHE A 439 -28.65 -11.99 27.89
CA PHE A 439 -29.62 -12.92 27.34
C PHE A 439 -30.88 -12.20 26.86
N PHE A 440 -31.35 -12.55 25.66
CA PHE A 440 -32.55 -11.98 25.04
C PHE A 440 -33.53 -13.11 24.67
N SER A 441 -34.84 -12.84 24.74
CA SER A 441 -35.86 -13.86 24.46
C SER A 441 -36.14 -14.06 22.97
N SER A 442 -35.84 -13.05 22.14
CA SER A 442 -36.06 -13.07 20.69
C SER A 442 -35.01 -12.26 19.94
N GLU A 443 -34.85 -12.54 18.63
CA GLU A 443 -34.00 -11.75 17.73
C GLU A 443 -34.38 -10.26 17.74
N ARG A 444 -35.69 -9.96 17.78
CA ARG A 444 -36.19 -8.57 17.81
C ARG A 444 -35.68 -7.82 19.04
N GLU A 445 -35.76 -8.44 20.21
CA GLU A 445 -35.25 -7.86 21.46
C GLU A 445 -33.72 -7.70 21.42
N LEU A 446 -33.01 -8.69 20.88
CA LEU A 446 -31.57 -8.60 20.68
C LEU A 446 -31.21 -7.40 19.81
N LEU A 447 -31.87 -7.20 18.67
CA LEU A 447 -31.58 -6.10 17.75
C LEU A 447 -31.89 -4.73 18.35
N VAL A 448 -32.99 -4.60 19.10
CA VAL A 448 -33.29 -3.38 19.87
C VAL A 448 -32.22 -3.17 20.95
N GLY A 449 -31.77 -4.24 21.60
CA GLY A 449 -30.65 -4.22 22.53
C GLY A 449 -29.36 -3.72 21.87
N VAL A 450 -29.04 -4.18 20.65
CA VAL A 450 -27.87 -3.72 19.87
C VAL A 450 -27.94 -2.21 19.61
N ILE A 451 -29.09 -1.71 19.16
CA ILE A 451 -29.30 -0.27 18.93
C ILE A 451 -29.07 0.51 20.23
N ASN A 452 -29.70 0.09 21.33
CA ASN A 452 -29.58 0.74 22.63
C ASN A 452 -28.14 0.72 23.16
N TYR A 453 -27.42 -0.38 22.94
CA TYR A 453 -26.03 -0.53 23.36
C TYR A 453 -25.10 0.42 22.60
N ILE A 454 -25.26 0.53 21.27
CA ILE A 454 -24.50 1.47 20.45
C ILE A 454 -24.79 2.92 20.89
N LEU A 455 -26.06 3.26 21.12
CA LEU A 455 -26.45 4.59 21.59
C LEU A 455 -25.89 4.91 22.98
N LYS A 456 -25.82 3.92 23.87
CA LYS A 456 -25.27 4.08 25.23
C LYS A 456 -23.76 4.33 25.23
N ILE A 457 -23.00 3.60 24.40
CA ILE A 457 -21.55 3.74 24.32
C ILE A 457 -21.13 4.99 23.55
N ASP A 458 -21.92 5.32 22.53
CA ASP A 458 -21.68 6.38 21.55
C ASP A 458 -20.30 6.28 20.86
N PRO A 459 -20.00 5.18 20.14
CA PRO A 459 -18.69 5.01 19.50
C PRO A 459 -18.47 5.96 18.32
N ASP A 460 -17.23 6.44 18.16
CA ASP A 460 -16.82 7.25 17.01
C ASP A 460 -16.60 6.40 15.75
N ILE A 461 -16.02 5.21 15.93
CA ILE A 461 -15.70 4.27 14.86
C ILE A 461 -16.38 2.93 15.12
N ILE A 462 -17.07 2.39 14.11
CA ILE A 462 -17.63 1.04 14.09
C ILE A 462 -16.85 0.21 13.09
N VAL A 463 -16.22 -0.86 13.57
CA VAL A 463 -15.38 -1.77 12.77
C VAL A 463 -16.03 -3.15 12.70
N GLY A 464 -16.12 -3.71 11.50
CA GLY A 464 -16.46 -5.11 11.29
C GLY A 464 -15.46 -5.75 10.34
N TRP A 465 -15.32 -7.08 10.39
CA TRP A 465 -14.51 -7.79 9.40
C TRP A 465 -15.01 -7.53 8.00
N ASN A 466 -16.33 -7.69 7.81
CA ASN A 466 -17.05 -7.47 6.56
C ASN A 466 -18.41 -6.79 6.80
N ILE A 467 -18.41 -5.46 6.86
CA ILE A 467 -19.65 -4.66 6.99
C ILE A 467 -20.51 -4.67 5.72
N GLU A 468 -19.96 -5.18 4.61
CA GLU A 468 -20.60 -5.23 3.30
C GLU A 468 -21.55 -6.43 3.09
N ARG A 469 -21.51 -7.44 3.95
CA ARG A 469 -22.45 -8.59 3.88
C ARG A 469 -22.79 -9.19 5.24
N GLU A 470 -21.85 -9.15 6.17
CA GLU A 470 -22.02 -9.70 7.52
C GLU A 470 -22.42 -8.53 8.46
N SER A 471 -22.02 -8.59 9.74
CA SER A 471 -22.06 -7.51 10.74
C SER A 471 -23.16 -6.44 10.52
N VAL A 472 -22.77 -5.19 10.21
CA VAL A 472 -23.65 -4.00 10.18
C VAL A 472 -24.80 -4.14 9.18
N PHE A 473 -24.54 -4.67 7.99
CA PHE A 473 -25.59 -4.81 7.00
C PHE A 473 -26.53 -5.95 7.26
N TYR A 474 -26.00 -7.07 7.74
CA TYR A 474 -26.84 -8.19 8.11
C TYR A 474 -27.84 -7.73 9.18
N ILE A 475 -27.38 -6.96 10.17
CA ILE A 475 -28.25 -6.31 11.17
C ILE A 475 -29.32 -5.43 10.50
N ASN A 476 -28.93 -4.54 9.60
CA ASN A 476 -29.86 -3.63 8.94
C ASN A 476 -30.94 -4.37 8.12
N GLU A 477 -30.56 -5.39 7.35
CA GLU A 477 -31.51 -6.16 6.55
C GLU A 477 -32.47 -6.96 7.45
N ARG A 478 -31.98 -7.53 8.57
CA ARG A 478 -32.85 -8.17 9.57
C ARG A 478 -33.81 -7.18 10.24
N CYS A 479 -33.35 -5.97 10.57
CA CYS A 479 -34.22 -4.92 11.10
C CYS A 479 -35.38 -4.60 10.15
N LYS A 480 -35.10 -4.41 8.86
CA LYS A 480 -36.12 -4.16 7.84
C LYS A 480 -37.16 -5.29 7.75
N ILE A 481 -36.71 -6.55 7.75
CA ILE A 481 -37.58 -7.73 7.67
C ILE A 481 -38.48 -7.85 8.91
N LEU A 482 -37.96 -7.54 10.09
CA LEU A 482 -38.70 -7.64 11.36
C LEU A 482 -39.58 -6.41 11.65
N GLY A 483 -39.63 -5.43 10.74
CA GLY A 483 -40.37 -4.18 10.95
C GLY A 483 -39.79 -3.31 12.06
N ILE A 484 -38.49 -3.46 12.36
CA ILE A 484 -37.74 -2.51 13.18
C ILE A 484 -37.39 -1.32 12.27
N LYS A 485 -37.36 -0.11 12.84
CA LYS A 485 -36.95 1.10 12.12
C LYS A 485 -35.54 0.92 11.52
N ASP A 486 -35.26 1.68 10.46
CA ASP A 486 -34.00 1.62 9.72
C ASP A 486 -32.80 1.71 10.68
N PHE A 487 -31.94 0.68 10.66
CA PHE A 487 -30.87 0.55 11.65
C PHE A 487 -29.90 1.72 11.57
N TYR A 488 -29.53 2.16 10.35
CA TYR A 488 -28.61 3.28 10.15
C TYR A 488 -29.15 4.58 10.75
N ALA A 489 -30.43 4.90 10.51
CA ALA A 489 -31.09 6.04 11.13
C ALA A 489 -31.15 5.93 12.66
N GLU A 490 -31.42 4.72 13.18
CA GLU A 490 -31.54 4.51 14.62
C GLU A 490 -30.21 4.64 15.38
N VAL A 491 -29.09 4.24 14.78
CA VAL A 491 -27.77 4.37 15.41
C VAL A 491 -27.03 5.67 15.07
N SER A 492 -27.50 6.43 14.09
CA SER A 492 -26.96 7.76 13.76
C SER A 492 -27.03 8.74 14.94
N ARG A 493 -26.13 9.73 14.99
CA ARG A 493 -26.14 10.78 16.02
C ARG A 493 -27.23 11.85 15.79
N THR A 494 -27.87 11.85 14.63
CA THR A 494 -28.89 12.83 14.16
C THR A 494 -30.30 12.25 13.99
N GLY A 495 -30.45 10.93 14.11
CA GLY A 495 -31.71 10.23 13.84
C GLY A 495 -32.10 10.15 12.36
N LYS A 496 -31.22 10.53 11.43
CA LYS A 496 -31.46 10.51 9.97
C LYS A 496 -30.58 9.49 9.25
N ASN A 497 -31.03 9.08 8.06
CA ASN A 497 -30.23 8.31 7.11
C ASN A 497 -30.01 9.18 5.85
N PRO A 498 -28.83 9.79 5.67
CA PRO A 498 -28.62 10.78 4.62
C PRO A 498 -28.54 10.21 3.20
N HIS A 499 -28.32 8.88 3.02
CA HIS A 499 -28.05 8.30 1.69
C HIS A 499 -28.74 6.95 1.47
N ALA A 500 -29.98 6.98 0.97
CA ALA A 500 -30.67 5.80 0.46
C ALA A 500 -30.15 5.32 -0.92
N MET A 501 -29.22 6.04 -1.54
CA MET A 501 -28.71 5.79 -2.90
C MET A 501 -27.19 6.01 -2.94
N ASP A 502 -26.39 4.98 -2.62
CA ASP A 502 -25.08 4.63 -3.22
C ASP A 502 -24.27 3.74 -2.26
N GLU A 503 -23.31 3.00 -2.82
CA GLU A 503 -22.59 1.83 -2.27
C GLU A 503 -21.76 2.05 -0.98
N VAL A 504 -21.95 3.15 -0.24
CA VAL A 504 -21.27 3.42 1.03
C VAL A 504 -22.29 3.43 2.18
N ARG A 505 -22.19 2.40 3.03
CA ARG A 505 -23.04 2.20 4.21
C ARG A 505 -22.61 3.14 5.34
N TYR A 506 -22.94 4.41 5.16
CA TYR A 506 -22.61 5.51 6.05
C TYR A 506 -23.59 5.62 7.23
N ILE A 507 -23.06 5.85 8.44
CA ILE A 507 -23.86 6.19 9.62
C ILE A 507 -23.54 7.64 9.96
N GLU A 508 -24.53 8.53 9.89
CA GLU A 508 -24.31 9.96 10.15
C GLU A 508 -23.75 10.19 11.56
N GLY A 509 -22.60 10.88 11.61
CA GLY A 509 -21.82 11.10 12.82
C GLY A 509 -21.04 9.89 13.35
N ARG A 510 -20.92 8.77 12.62
CA ARG A 510 -20.05 7.64 12.99
C ARG A 510 -19.26 7.09 11.79
N LEU A 511 -17.97 6.82 11.99
CA LEU A 511 -17.12 6.23 10.95
C LEU A 511 -17.32 4.72 10.89
N THR A 512 -17.68 4.19 9.71
CA THR A 512 -17.80 2.74 9.49
C THR A 512 -16.59 2.20 8.73
N VAL A 513 -15.89 1.20 9.28
CA VAL A 513 -14.68 0.63 8.68
C VAL A 513 -14.88 -0.84 8.29
N ASN A 514 -14.61 -1.14 7.03
CA ASN A 514 -14.56 -2.50 6.51
C ASN A 514 -13.14 -3.07 6.60
N LEU A 515 -12.83 -3.85 7.65
CA LEU A 515 -11.45 -4.21 7.97
C LEU A 515 -10.78 -5.06 6.88
N TRP A 516 -11.49 -5.99 6.23
CA TRP A 516 -10.87 -6.80 5.16
C TRP A 516 -10.42 -5.94 3.96
N ARG A 517 -11.12 -4.83 3.68
CA ARG A 517 -10.70 -3.88 2.64
C ARG A 517 -9.46 -3.10 3.07
N VAL A 518 -9.38 -2.68 4.32
CA VAL A 518 -8.17 -2.04 4.90
C VAL A 518 -6.97 -2.98 4.73
N VAL A 519 -7.12 -4.25 5.11
CA VAL A 519 -6.09 -5.29 4.94
C VAL A 519 -5.68 -5.42 3.48
N ARG A 520 -6.64 -5.46 2.54
CA ARG A 520 -6.35 -5.56 1.10
C ARG A 520 -5.56 -4.36 0.57
N HIS A 521 -5.79 -3.16 1.10
CA HIS A 521 -5.06 -1.96 0.71
C HIS A 521 -3.64 -1.92 1.30
N GLN A 522 -3.44 -2.43 2.52
CA GLN A 522 -2.14 -2.37 3.21
C GLN A 522 -1.23 -3.58 2.93
N ALA A 523 -1.78 -4.78 2.78
CA ALA A 523 -0.99 -6.02 2.65
C ALA A 523 -1.31 -6.79 1.37
N ALA A 524 -0.26 -7.20 0.66
CA ALA A 524 -0.35 -7.91 -0.60
C ALA A 524 -0.45 -9.44 -0.39
N LEU A 525 -1.61 -9.96 0.02
CA LEU A 525 -1.81 -11.38 0.33
C LEU A 525 -2.36 -12.20 -0.84
N ARG A 526 -2.19 -13.54 -0.77
CA ARG A 526 -2.77 -14.51 -1.74
C ARG A 526 -4.23 -14.83 -1.45
N SER A 527 -4.60 -14.87 -0.17
CA SER A 527 -5.97 -15.01 0.32
C SER A 527 -6.23 -13.94 1.37
N TYR A 528 -7.46 -13.44 1.42
CA TYR A 528 -7.93 -12.48 2.43
C TYR A 528 -9.01 -13.08 3.32
N THR A 529 -9.01 -14.40 3.51
CA THR A 529 -9.83 -15.03 4.56
C THR A 529 -9.26 -14.67 5.93
N LEU A 530 -10.12 -14.63 6.96
CA LEU A 530 -9.69 -14.30 8.32
C LEU A 530 -8.54 -15.22 8.80
N ALA A 531 -8.59 -16.50 8.43
CA ALA A 531 -7.52 -17.47 8.71
C ALA A 531 -6.16 -17.07 8.10
N SER A 532 -6.15 -16.65 6.83
CA SER A 532 -4.93 -16.23 6.14
C SER A 532 -4.38 -14.91 6.67
N VAL A 533 -5.26 -14.00 7.08
CA VAL A 533 -4.87 -12.69 7.61
C VAL A 533 -4.36 -12.80 9.04
N SER A 534 -5.01 -13.61 9.87
CA SER A 534 -4.56 -13.94 11.23
C SER A 534 -3.14 -14.52 11.22
N ASP A 535 -2.87 -15.46 10.32
CA ASP A 535 -1.55 -16.06 10.18
C ASP A 535 -0.47 -15.03 9.79
N HIS A 536 -0.80 -14.10 8.90
CA HIS A 536 0.14 -13.08 8.42
C HIS A 536 0.49 -12.05 9.48
N PHE A 537 -0.52 -11.49 10.17
CA PHE A 537 -0.30 -10.39 11.12
C PHE A 537 -0.03 -10.85 12.54
N LEU A 538 -0.62 -11.96 12.97
CA LEU A 538 -0.52 -12.44 14.36
C LEU A 538 0.41 -13.64 14.51
N GLY A 539 0.80 -14.31 13.42
CA GLY A 539 1.53 -15.57 13.48
C GLY A 539 0.73 -16.73 14.09
N THR A 540 -0.59 -16.55 14.27
CA THR A 540 -1.48 -17.54 14.88
C THR A 540 -2.50 -18.05 13.87
N LYS A 541 -2.71 -19.37 13.86
CA LYS A 541 -3.70 -20.00 12.99
C LYS A 541 -5.11 -19.85 13.57
N PHE A 542 -6.03 -19.34 12.76
CA PHE A 542 -7.46 -19.34 13.05
C PHE A 542 -8.17 -20.42 12.20
N PRO A 543 -9.00 -21.30 12.81
CA PRO A 543 -9.63 -22.38 12.08
C PRO A 543 -10.77 -21.88 11.17
N ASP A 544 -10.83 -22.42 9.96
CA ASP A 544 -11.90 -22.14 8.99
C ASP A 544 -12.92 -23.29 9.04
N ILE A 545 -14.04 -23.08 9.72
CA ILE A 545 -14.99 -24.15 10.07
C ILE A 545 -16.10 -24.22 9.01
N LYS A 546 -16.46 -25.45 8.58
CA LYS A 546 -17.57 -25.65 7.64
C LYS A 546 -18.87 -25.10 8.19
N GLN A 547 -19.66 -24.46 7.33
CA GLN A 547 -20.97 -23.90 7.70
C GLN A 547 -21.94 -24.94 8.28
N SER A 548 -21.86 -26.19 7.81
CA SER A 548 -22.64 -27.30 8.37
C SER A 548 -22.29 -27.60 9.83
N GLN A 549 -21.01 -27.46 10.21
CA GLN A 549 -20.57 -27.67 11.58
C GLN A 549 -20.99 -26.49 12.47
N ILE A 550 -20.90 -25.25 11.97
CA ILE A 550 -21.38 -24.07 12.68
C ILE A 550 -22.88 -24.20 12.97
N SER A 551 -23.66 -24.62 11.95
CA SER A 551 -25.10 -24.92 12.11
C SER A 551 -25.35 -26.00 13.15
N TYR A 552 -24.55 -27.08 13.15
CA TYR A 552 -24.67 -28.14 14.14
C TYR A 552 -24.37 -27.64 15.55
N TRP A 553 -23.31 -26.84 15.74
CA TRP A 553 -22.98 -26.28 17.04
C TRP A 553 -24.10 -25.38 17.57
N LEU A 554 -24.75 -24.58 16.72
CA LEU A 554 -25.85 -23.74 17.15
C LEU A 554 -26.99 -24.55 17.81
N HIS A 555 -27.34 -25.72 17.24
CA HIS A 555 -28.45 -26.54 17.73
C HIS A 555 -28.04 -27.51 18.85
N SER A 556 -26.89 -28.16 18.69
CA SER A 556 -26.49 -29.29 19.54
C SER A 556 -25.43 -28.93 20.59
N ALA A 557 -24.68 -27.84 20.39
CA ALA A 557 -23.63 -27.40 21.31
C ALA A 557 -23.50 -25.86 21.35
N PRO A 558 -24.53 -25.12 21.81
CA PRO A 558 -24.59 -23.67 21.66
C PRO A 558 -23.40 -22.93 22.28
N PHE A 559 -22.82 -23.47 23.36
CA PHE A 559 -21.60 -22.94 23.96
C PHE A 559 -20.42 -22.85 22.97
N ARG A 560 -20.28 -23.83 22.05
CA ARG A 560 -19.24 -23.85 21.03
C ARG A 560 -19.48 -22.79 19.96
N PHE A 561 -20.73 -22.63 19.55
CA PHE A 561 -21.12 -21.60 18.60
C PHE A 561 -20.79 -20.19 19.13
N VAL A 562 -21.18 -19.89 20.37
CA VAL A 562 -20.90 -18.60 21.00
C VAL A 562 -19.40 -18.39 21.21
N SER A 563 -18.69 -19.41 21.68
CA SER A 563 -17.22 -19.36 21.83
C SER A 563 -16.50 -19.09 20.50
N TYR A 564 -16.94 -19.73 19.41
CA TYR A 564 -16.42 -19.48 18.07
C TYR A 564 -16.64 -18.02 17.62
N CYS A 565 -17.85 -17.48 17.82
CA CYS A 565 -18.17 -16.09 17.50
C CYS A 565 -17.29 -15.10 18.29
N ARG A 566 -17.07 -15.35 19.59
CA ARG A 566 -16.22 -14.52 20.45
C ARG A 566 -14.74 -14.60 20.06
N LYS A 567 -14.26 -15.80 19.73
CA LYS A 567 -12.89 -16.01 19.23
C LYS A 567 -12.66 -15.29 17.90
N ARG A 568 -13.64 -15.35 16.99
CA ARG A 568 -13.62 -14.60 15.73
C ARG A 568 -13.49 -13.09 15.98
N ALA A 569 -14.35 -12.52 16.84
CA ALA A 569 -14.29 -11.11 17.22
C ALA A 569 -12.93 -10.73 17.81
N THR A 570 -12.40 -11.55 18.73
CA THR A 570 -11.08 -11.33 19.35
C THR A 570 -9.96 -11.28 18.33
N VAL A 571 -9.95 -12.19 17.35
CA VAL A 571 -8.91 -12.20 16.29
C VAL A 571 -8.98 -10.96 15.41
N ILE A 572 -10.18 -10.48 15.08
CA ILE A 572 -10.38 -9.26 14.28
C ILE A 572 -9.78 -8.04 15.00
N ILE A 573 -9.98 -7.94 16.31
CA ILE A 573 -9.43 -6.86 17.14
C ILE A 573 -7.90 -6.96 17.19
N SER A 574 -7.36 -8.16 17.41
CA SER A 574 -5.92 -8.38 17.41
C SER A 574 -5.28 -8.01 16.07
N ILE A 575 -5.93 -8.31 14.94
CA ILE A 575 -5.46 -7.89 13.60
C ILE A 575 -5.46 -6.36 13.50
N CYS A 576 -6.54 -5.70 13.92
CA CYS A 576 -6.62 -4.24 13.94
C CYS A 576 -5.47 -3.61 14.74
N LEU A 577 -5.22 -4.10 15.96
CA LEU A 577 -4.14 -3.64 16.83
C LEU A 577 -2.76 -3.88 16.21
N ALA A 578 -2.54 -5.06 15.60
CA ALA A 578 -1.28 -5.39 14.92
C ALA A 578 -1.01 -4.50 13.71
N MET A 579 -2.06 -4.07 12.99
CA MET A 579 -1.96 -3.17 11.85
C MET A 579 -1.81 -1.70 12.27
N ASN A 580 -2.22 -1.33 13.49
CA ASN A 580 -2.22 0.04 13.99
C ASN A 580 -2.91 1.00 12.98
N PHE A 581 -4.03 0.55 12.42
CA PHE A 581 -4.64 1.21 11.27
C PHE A 581 -5.31 2.53 11.67
N VAL A 582 -5.93 2.58 12.84
CA VAL A 582 -6.66 3.77 13.31
C VAL A 582 -5.70 4.94 13.43
N GLU A 583 -4.58 4.72 14.13
CA GLU A 583 -3.54 5.73 14.35
C GLU A 583 -2.89 6.13 13.03
N TYR A 584 -2.63 5.17 12.13
CA TYR A 584 -2.10 5.48 10.80
C TYR A 584 -2.99 6.48 10.06
N TYR A 585 -4.31 6.25 10.04
CA TYR A 585 -5.24 7.13 9.34
C TYR A 585 -5.51 8.43 10.10
N CYS A 586 -5.46 8.46 11.44
CA CYS A 586 -5.51 9.70 12.22
C CYS A 586 -4.31 10.62 11.90
N GLU A 587 -3.11 10.06 11.89
CA GLU A 587 -1.88 10.79 11.53
C GLU A 587 -1.88 11.24 10.06
N LEU A 588 -2.35 10.37 9.16
CA LEU A 588 -2.48 10.69 7.74
C LEU A 588 -3.48 11.84 7.51
N SER A 589 -4.62 11.85 8.21
CA SER A 589 -5.63 12.91 8.14
C SER A 589 -5.09 14.24 8.63
N SER A 590 -4.33 14.21 9.74
CA SER A 590 -3.61 15.37 10.27
C SER A 590 -2.58 15.92 9.28
N ILE A 591 -1.77 15.06 8.65
CA ILE A 591 -0.73 15.48 7.70
C ILE A 591 -1.33 16.07 6.41
N ILE A 592 -2.36 15.43 5.85
CA ILE A 592 -3.02 15.88 4.63
C ILE A 592 -3.85 17.14 4.89
N GLY A 593 -4.34 17.31 6.12
CA GLY A 593 -5.27 18.37 6.49
C GLY A 593 -6.69 18.13 5.98
N ALA A 594 -7.14 16.89 6.02
CA ALA A 594 -8.50 16.47 5.65
C ALA A 594 -9.14 15.65 6.79
N ASP A 595 -10.41 15.29 6.64
CA ASP A 595 -11.13 14.42 7.58
C ASP A 595 -10.74 12.94 7.42
N PHE A 596 -11.05 12.13 8.45
CA PHE A 596 -10.74 10.70 8.45
C PHE A 596 -11.44 9.94 7.32
N ALA A 597 -12.74 10.19 7.12
CA ALA A 597 -13.56 9.45 6.17
C ALA A 597 -13.04 9.63 4.76
N SER A 598 -12.70 10.86 4.37
CA SER A 598 -12.12 11.15 3.06
C SER A 598 -10.72 10.59 2.90
N THR A 599 -9.90 10.64 3.95
CA THR A 599 -8.54 10.06 3.90
C THR A 599 -8.56 8.55 3.70
N TYR A 600 -9.55 7.87 4.28
CA TYR A 600 -9.79 6.44 4.13
C TYR A 600 -10.42 6.05 2.77
N SER A 601 -11.43 6.80 2.33
CA SER A 601 -12.28 6.42 1.19
C SER A 601 -11.88 7.01 -0.16
N ARG A 602 -11.22 8.18 -0.17
CA ARG A 602 -10.90 8.93 -1.40
C ARG A 602 -9.49 8.58 -1.90
N GLY A 603 -9.28 8.77 -3.20
CA GLY A 603 -8.02 8.50 -3.87
C GLY A 603 -6.93 9.55 -3.60
N SER A 604 -5.73 9.30 -4.12
CA SER A 604 -4.55 10.16 -3.93
C SER A 604 -4.70 11.59 -4.45
N GLN A 605 -5.48 11.82 -5.51
CA GLN A 605 -5.70 13.18 -6.05
C GLN A 605 -6.29 14.13 -4.99
N PHE A 606 -7.26 13.63 -4.20
CA PHE A 606 -7.89 14.40 -3.13
C PHE A 606 -6.87 14.79 -2.03
N GLN A 607 -5.92 13.90 -1.73
CA GLN A 607 -4.88 14.16 -0.74
C GLN A 607 -3.96 15.30 -1.19
N ILE A 608 -3.60 15.32 -2.48
CA ILE A 608 -2.80 16.40 -3.08
C ILE A 608 -3.60 17.71 -3.10
N GLU A 609 -4.86 17.68 -3.54
CA GLU A 609 -5.77 18.83 -3.55
C GLU A 609 -5.88 19.53 -2.18
N SER A 610 -6.02 18.76 -1.09
CA SER A 610 -6.08 19.28 0.28
C SER A 610 -4.84 20.08 0.69
N LEU A 611 -3.66 19.70 0.17
CA LEU A 611 -2.41 20.42 0.41
C LEU A 611 -2.26 21.61 -0.54
N LEU A 612 -2.57 21.44 -1.84
CA LEU A 612 -2.43 22.49 -2.85
C LEU A 612 -3.29 23.71 -2.54
N ILE A 613 -4.52 23.52 -2.05
CA ILE A 613 -5.39 24.66 -1.70
C ILE A 613 -4.83 25.48 -0.54
N ARG A 614 -4.19 24.84 0.45
CA ARG A 614 -3.53 25.52 1.59
C ARG A 614 -2.33 26.34 1.13
N VAL A 615 -1.54 25.76 0.23
CA VAL A 615 -0.33 26.38 -0.30
C VAL A 615 -0.66 27.54 -1.25
N SER A 616 -1.56 27.31 -2.20
CA SER A 616 -1.93 28.28 -3.23
C SER A 616 -2.48 29.58 -2.64
N LYS A 617 -3.43 29.48 -1.71
CA LYS A 617 -4.02 30.66 -1.06
C LYS A 617 -3.00 31.52 -0.31
N ARG A 618 -1.99 30.90 0.31
CA ARG A 618 -0.93 31.63 1.03
C ARG A 618 0.03 32.35 0.09
N LEU A 619 0.29 31.76 -1.07
CA LEU A 619 1.14 32.35 -2.11
C LEU A 619 0.37 33.29 -3.05
N GLY A 620 -0.94 33.49 -2.82
CA GLY A 620 -1.77 34.37 -3.65
C GLY A 620 -2.13 33.78 -5.03
N PHE A 621 -2.18 32.45 -5.15
CA PHE A 621 -2.63 31.76 -6.36
C PHE A 621 -4.08 31.28 -6.27
N CYS A 622 -4.75 31.23 -7.42
CA CYS A 622 -6.08 30.62 -7.56
C CYS A 622 -6.03 29.43 -8.53
N LEU A 623 -6.54 28.27 -8.10
CA LEU A 623 -6.42 27.00 -8.82
C LEU A 623 -7.60 26.78 -9.78
N PRO A 624 -7.38 26.50 -11.08
CA PRO A 624 -8.47 26.32 -12.03
C PRO A 624 -9.25 25.01 -11.80
N SER A 625 -10.46 24.92 -12.35
CA SER A 625 -11.33 23.73 -12.29
C SER A 625 -11.74 23.26 -13.69
N PRO A 626 -10.84 22.60 -14.43
CA PRO A 626 -11.16 22.12 -15.78
C PRO A 626 -12.25 21.03 -15.76
N THR A 627 -13.04 21.02 -16.83
CA THR A 627 -14.03 19.98 -17.14
C THR A 627 -13.37 18.74 -17.71
N ARG A 628 -14.09 17.62 -17.69
CA ARG A 628 -13.63 16.38 -18.35
C ARG A 628 -13.44 16.55 -19.86
N PHE A 629 -14.20 17.46 -20.48
CA PHE A 629 -14.03 17.77 -21.89
C PHE A 629 -12.71 18.49 -22.14
N GLU A 630 -12.40 19.55 -21.40
CA GLU A 630 -11.12 20.26 -21.48
C GLU A 630 -9.93 19.32 -21.21
N VAL A 631 -10.04 18.44 -20.21
CA VAL A 631 -9.07 17.39 -19.92
C VAL A 631 -8.88 16.43 -21.11
N SER A 632 -9.94 16.06 -21.83
CA SER A 632 -9.82 15.19 -23.00
C SER A 632 -9.16 15.85 -24.22
N GLN A 633 -9.11 17.19 -24.24
CA GLN A 633 -8.55 17.99 -25.33
C GLN A 633 -7.07 18.37 -25.10
N GLN A 634 -6.46 17.94 -23.99
CA GLN A 634 -5.03 18.16 -23.76
C GLN A 634 -4.18 17.36 -24.77
N ARG A 635 -2.94 17.78 -24.99
CA ARG A 635 -1.98 17.03 -25.82
C ARG A 635 -1.72 15.64 -25.22
N ALA A 636 -1.35 14.67 -26.04
CA ALA A 636 -0.93 13.37 -25.53
C ALA A 636 0.47 13.49 -24.88
N PRO A 637 0.72 12.80 -23.75
CA PRO A 637 2.06 12.73 -23.16
C PRO A 637 3.03 12.06 -24.13
N MET A 638 4.22 12.64 -24.28
CA MET A 638 5.27 12.12 -25.16
C MET A 638 6.47 11.57 -24.39
N ALA A 639 6.70 12.09 -23.18
CA ALA A 639 7.83 11.68 -22.36
C ALA A 639 7.62 10.27 -21.82
N LEU A 640 8.67 9.45 -21.93
CA LEU A 640 8.69 8.11 -21.36
C LEU A 640 9.87 8.00 -20.39
N PRO A 641 9.64 7.44 -19.19
CA PRO A 641 10.73 7.24 -18.26
C PRO A 641 11.72 6.22 -18.82
N LEU A 642 13.01 6.44 -18.56
CA LEU A 642 14.05 5.56 -19.07
C LEU A 642 14.02 4.21 -18.33
N VAL A 643 13.73 3.15 -19.08
CA VAL A 643 13.96 1.77 -18.65
C VAL A 643 14.82 1.12 -19.70
N MET A 644 16.11 0.96 -19.40
CA MET A 644 17.08 0.36 -20.30
C MET A 644 16.69 -1.08 -20.62
N GLU A 645 17.11 -1.60 -21.77
CA GLU A 645 17.08 -3.05 -21.95
C GLU A 645 18.19 -3.63 -21.06
N PRO A 646 17.89 -4.54 -20.11
CA PRO A 646 18.95 -5.15 -19.34
C PRO A 646 19.83 -5.98 -20.26
N MET A 647 21.13 -6.00 -19.99
CA MET A 647 21.99 -7.04 -20.52
C MET A 647 21.57 -8.37 -19.89
N SER A 648 20.69 -9.12 -20.56
CA SER A 648 20.13 -10.36 -20.02
C SER A 648 21.22 -11.39 -19.77
N GLY A 649 21.27 -11.94 -18.57
CA GLY A 649 22.33 -12.87 -18.19
C GLY A 649 22.39 -13.16 -16.70
N PHE A 650 23.24 -14.13 -16.38
CA PHE A 650 23.68 -14.39 -15.01
C PHE A 650 25.00 -13.66 -14.77
N TYR A 651 25.08 -12.96 -13.64
CA TYR A 651 26.23 -12.18 -13.19
C TYR A 651 26.67 -12.68 -11.83
N SER A 652 27.82 -13.33 -11.77
CA SER A 652 28.43 -13.80 -10.52
C SER A 652 29.16 -12.71 -9.75
N ASP A 653 29.68 -11.72 -10.48
CA ASP A 653 30.43 -10.59 -9.94
C ASP A 653 29.51 -9.59 -9.20
N PRO A 654 30.06 -8.72 -8.34
CA PRO A 654 29.26 -7.74 -7.61
C PRO A 654 28.56 -6.75 -8.56
N VAL A 655 27.26 -6.57 -8.38
CA VAL A 655 26.48 -5.55 -9.10
C VAL A 655 25.93 -4.56 -8.09
N LEU A 656 26.43 -3.33 -8.14
CA LEU A 656 25.94 -2.21 -7.34
C LEU A 656 24.58 -1.78 -7.85
N VAL A 657 23.64 -1.51 -6.94
CA VAL A 657 22.38 -0.85 -7.26
C VAL A 657 22.36 0.52 -6.60
N ILE A 658 22.68 1.53 -7.39
CA ILE A 658 22.63 2.93 -6.98
C ILE A 658 21.29 3.53 -7.40
N ASP A 659 20.65 4.29 -6.52
CA ASP A 659 19.27 4.78 -6.67
C ASP A 659 19.15 6.26 -6.25
N PHE A 660 18.38 7.03 -7.02
CA PHE A 660 18.11 8.42 -6.73
C PHE A 660 17.03 8.59 -5.66
N GLN A 661 17.31 9.40 -4.66
CA GLN A 661 16.38 9.64 -3.56
C GLN A 661 15.20 10.51 -4.02
N SER A 662 14.05 9.88 -4.26
CA SER A 662 12.82 10.58 -4.66
C SER A 662 13.02 11.41 -5.94
N LEU A 663 13.52 10.77 -7.01
CA LEU A 663 13.98 11.44 -8.23
C LEU A 663 12.99 12.48 -8.77
N TYR A 664 11.72 12.12 -9.01
CA TYR A 664 10.74 13.07 -9.54
C TYR A 664 10.49 14.27 -8.61
N PRO A 665 10.15 14.09 -7.31
CA PRO A 665 10.09 15.22 -6.37
C PRO A 665 11.35 16.09 -6.34
N SER A 666 12.53 15.47 -6.38
CA SER A 666 13.80 16.20 -6.34
C SER A 666 14.04 17.00 -7.63
N SER A 667 13.71 16.46 -8.80
CA SER A 667 13.77 17.18 -10.08
C SER A 667 12.78 18.35 -10.13
N ILE A 668 11.56 18.18 -9.59
CA ILE A 668 10.57 19.27 -9.47
C ILE A 668 11.16 20.44 -8.69
N ILE A 669 11.77 20.16 -7.53
CA ILE A 669 12.36 21.20 -6.67
C ILE A 669 13.57 21.84 -7.34
N ALA A 670 14.50 21.03 -7.85
CA ALA A 670 15.77 21.50 -8.37
C ALA A 670 15.63 22.39 -9.62
N TYR A 671 14.71 22.04 -10.53
CA TYR A 671 14.49 22.77 -11.78
C TYR A 671 13.26 23.69 -11.74
N ASN A 672 12.67 23.93 -10.56
CA ASN A 672 11.49 24.78 -10.36
C ASN A 672 10.30 24.43 -11.29
N LEU A 673 10.05 23.13 -11.51
CA LEU A 673 9.00 22.66 -12.43
C LEU A 673 7.63 22.76 -11.77
N ASP A 674 6.79 23.69 -12.23
CA ASP A 674 5.51 23.96 -11.60
C ASP A 674 4.47 24.53 -12.57
N TYR A 675 3.19 24.45 -12.20
CA TYR A 675 2.11 25.10 -12.94
C TYR A 675 2.28 26.61 -13.03
N THR A 676 2.86 27.25 -12.00
CA THR A 676 2.95 28.72 -11.89
C THR A 676 4.21 29.30 -12.53
N SER A 677 5.21 28.45 -12.81
CA SER A 677 6.50 28.84 -13.39
C SER A 677 6.60 28.54 -14.89
N ILE A 678 5.71 27.72 -15.44
CA ILE A 678 5.73 27.33 -16.85
C ILE A 678 5.31 28.49 -17.77
N VAL A 679 6.15 28.81 -18.75
CA VAL A 679 5.92 29.84 -19.76
C VAL A 679 5.19 29.24 -20.97
N GLY A 680 5.51 28.00 -21.34
CA GLY A 680 4.97 27.31 -22.51
C GLY A 680 6.03 26.57 -23.29
N ARG A 681 5.64 25.90 -24.38
CA ARG A 681 6.60 25.31 -25.33
C ARG A 681 7.35 26.40 -26.07
N THR A 682 8.60 26.15 -26.44
CA THR A 682 9.41 27.11 -27.22
C THR A 682 8.72 27.56 -28.51
N GLU A 683 8.03 26.65 -29.21
CA GLU A 683 7.26 26.94 -30.42
C GLU A 683 6.03 27.85 -30.18
N ASP A 684 5.43 27.76 -29.00
CA ASP A 684 4.20 28.45 -28.64
C ASP A 684 4.47 29.73 -27.83
N ALA A 685 5.70 29.93 -27.34
CA ALA A 685 6.01 30.94 -26.32
C ALA A 685 5.69 32.38 -26.76
N ASN A 686 5.89 32.70 -28.04
CA ASN A 686 5.64 34.05 -28.58
C ASN A 686 4.25 34.21 -29.22
N THR A 687 3.75 33.16 -29.87
CA THR A 687 2.45 33.17 -30.57
C THR A 687 1.29 32.94 -29.63
N GLY A 688 1.52 32.22 -28.53
CA GLY A 688 0.49 31.64 -27.67
C GLY A 688 0.09 30.25 -28.19
N GLY A 689 -0.25 29.35 -27.27
CA GLY A 689 -0.62 27.99 -27.61
C GLY A 689 -1.35 27.27 -26.48
N ARG A 690 -1.63 25.99 -26.69
CA ARG A 690 -2.28 25.15 -25.69
C ARG A 690 -1.26 24.69 -24.66
N LEU A 691 -1.52 25.00 -23.40
CA LEU A 691 -0.78 24.53 -22.24
C LEU A 691 -1.68 23.58 -21.45
N GLY A 692 -1.44 22.28 -21.52
CA GLY A 692 -2.32 21.22 -21.04
C GLY A 692 -3.78 21.44 -21.43
N VAL A 693 -4.61 21.90 -20.48
CA VAL A 693 -6.06 22.06 -20.66
C VAL A 693 -6.50 23.46 -21.13
N TYR A 694 -5.66 24.50 -21.01
CA TYR A 694 -6.01 25.88 -21.34
C TYR A 694 -5.12 26.47 -22.44
N GLU A 695 -5.58 27.55 -23.06
CA GLU A 695 -4.72 28.38 -23.89
C GLU A 695 -3.94 29.36 -23.00
N HIS A 696 -2.65 29.52 -23.30
CA HIS A 696 -1.76 30.38 -22.53
C HIS A 696 -0.81 31.13 -23.47
N LYS A 697 -0.57 32.40 -23.13
CA LYS A 697 0.36 33.28 -23.82
C LYS A 697 0.98 34.26 -22.83
N VAL A 698 2.31 34.31 -22.80
CA VAL A 698 3.04 35.35 -22.09
C VAL A 698 3.23 36.56 -23.00
N PRO A 699 3.04 37.81 -22.52
CA PRO A 699 3.30 38.99 -23.34
C PRO A 699 4.75 39.02 -23.86
N THR A 700 4.93 39.30 -25.16
CA THR A 700 6.24 39.24 -25.84
C THR A 700 7.32 40.06 -25.11
N ARG A 701 6.98 41.27 -24.66
CA ARG A 701 7.90 42.13 -23.89
C ARG A 701 8.40 41.47 -22.59
N VAL A 702 7.53 40.76 -21.88
CA VAL A 702 7.89 40.08 -20.63
C VAL A 702 8.79 38.88 -20.93
N LEU A 703 8.51 38.16 -22.03
CA LEU A 703 9.35 37.05 -22.47
C LEU A 703 10.76 37.52 -22.87
N GLU A 704 10.87 38.61 -23.62
CA GLU A 704 12.15 39.23 -24.00
C GLU A 704 12.97 39.62 -22.76
N GLU A 705 12.36 40.30 -21.80
CA GLU A 705 13.01 40.69 -20.54
C GLU A 705 13.51 39.49 -19.73
N LEU A 706 12.73 38.40 -19.67
CA LEU A 706 13.12 37.19 -18.96
C LEU A 706 14.29 36.47 -19.65
N LEU A 707 14.32 36.47 -20.99
CA LEU A 707 15.40 35.90 -21.79
C LEU A 707 16.70 36.70 -21.64
N GLU A 708 16.63 38.02 -21.79
CA GLU A 708 17.79 38.93 -21.67
C GLU A 708 18.48 38.82 -20.31
N ASN A 709 17.71 38.61 -19.24
CA ASN A 709 18.22 38.49 -17.87
C ASN A 709 18.63 37.06 -17.47
N GLY A 710 18.57 36.07 -18.38
CA GLY A 710 18.90 34.68 -18.08
C GLY A 710 17.99 34.05 -17.01
N LYS A 711 16.72 34.47 -16.98
CA LYS A 711 15.73 34.04 -15.96
C LYS A 711 14.78 32.95 -16.45
N ILE A 712 15.14 32.25 -17.53
CA ILE A 712 14.41 31.12 -18.08
C ILE A 712 15.27 29.86 -18.06
N ILE A 713 14.64 28.75 -17.71
CA ILE A 713 15.15 27.39 -17.83
C ILE A 713 14.44 26.75 -19.03
N ASN A 714 15.22 26.24 -19.98
CA ASN A 714 14.69 25.38 -21.04
C ASN A 714 14.91 23.91 -20.65
N THR A 715 13.83 23.14 -20.57
CA THR A 715 13.91 21.70 -20.27
C THR A 715 14.18 20.88 -21.53
N PRO A 716 14.64 19.62 -21.42
CA PRO A 716 15.00 18.80 -22.59
C PRO A 716 13.87 18.56 -23.60
N ASN A 717 12.62 18.77 -23.21
CA ASN A 717 11.43 18.68 -24.08
C ASN A 717 10.97 20.03 -24.66
N ASP A 718 11.85 21.04 -24.68
CA ASP A 718 11.58 22.39 -25.21
C ASP A 718 10.38 23.09 -24.55
N VAL A 719 10.30 22.98 -23.23
CA VAL A 719 9.35 23.71 -22.41
C VAL A 719 10.11 24.71 -21.54
N LEU A 720 9.65 25.95 -21.56
CA LEU A 720 10.28 27.06 -20.87
C LEU A 720 9.65 27.25 -19.48
N TYR A 721 10.48 27.42 -18.46
CA TYR A 721 10.10 27.72 -17.09
C TYR A 721 10.85 28.94 -16.58
N VAL A 722 10.25 29.76 -15.73
CA VAL A 722 10.98 30.83 -15.04
C VAL A 722 11.81 30.27 -13.89
N THR A 723 12.95 30.89 -13.61
CA THR A 723 13.81 30.49 -12.50
C THR A 723 13.17 30.79 -11.15
N LYS A 724 13.64 30.08 -10.12
CA LYS A 724 13.17 30.23 -8.73
C LYS A 724 13.26 31.66 -8.20
N ASP A 725 14.26 32.43 -8.64
CA ASP A 725 14.47 33.83 -8.25
C ASP A 725 13.34 34.75 -8.71
N VAL A 726 12.73 34.45 -9.86
CA VAL A 726 11.59 35.22 -10.39
C VAL A 726 10.31 34.80 -9.68
N ARG A 727 10.07 33.48 -9.63
CA ARG A 727 8.88 32.93 -8.98
C ARG A 727 9.16 31.53 -8.42
N PRO A 728 9.13 31.35 -7.09
CA PRO A 728 9.18 30.03 -6.51
C PRO A 728 7.88 29.27 -6.82
N GLY A 729 8.01 28.10 -7.43
CA GLY A 729 6.87 27.27 -7.80
C GLY A 729 6.10 26.72 -6.59
N LEU A 730 4.80 26.47 -6.78
CA LEU A 730 3.90 25.94 -5.77
C LEU A 730 4.24 24.48 -5.39
N LEU A 731 4.41 23.59 -6.37
CA LEU A 731 4.82 22.21 -6.15
C LEU A 731 6.22 22.10 -5.52
N PRO A 732 7.27 22.81 -6.00
CA PRO A 732 8.58 22.88 -5.35
C PRO A 732 8.50 23.24 -3.86
N ALA A 733 7.78 24.31 -3.52
CA ALA A 733 7.68 24.78 -2.14
C ALA A 733 6.96 23.79 -1.22
N MET A 734 5.92 23.12 -1.73
CA MET A 734 5.20 22.06 -1.01
C MET A 734 6.08 20.83 -0.79
N LEU A 735 6.73 20.33 -1.85
CA LEU A 735 7.54 19.12 -1.81
C LEU A 735 8.78 19.29 -0.93
N ASP A 736 9.43 20.46 -0.95
CA ASP A 736 10.58 20.75 -0.09
C ASP A 736 10.21 20.56 1.40
N GLN A 737 9.08 21.11 1.85
CA GLN A 737 8.64 20.92 3.24
C GLN A 737 8.30 19.47 3.57
N ILE A 738 7.66 18.75 2.66
CA ILE A 738 7.28 17.34 2.84
C ILE A 738 8.53 16.45 2.93
N LEU A 739 9.48 16.62 2.01
CA LEU A 739 10.70 15.83 1.98
C LEU A 739 11.60 16.13 3.19
N ASN A 740 11.71 17.40 3.59
CA ASN A 740 12.49 17.81 4.75
C ASN A 740 11.87 17.27 6.05
N LEU A 741 10.55 17.35 6.21
CA LEU A 741 9.86 16.75 7.36
C LEU A 741 10.04 15.23 7.39
N ARG A 742 9.92 14.57 6.23
CA ARG A 742 10.11 13.12 6.12
C ARG A 742 11.54 12.71 6.48
N ALA A 743 12.55 13.43 5.99
CA ALA A 743 13.94 13.18 6.34
C ALA A 743 14.17 13.34 7.85
N PHE A 744 13.58 14.37 8.46
CA PHE A 744 13.63 14.62 9.88
C PHE A 744 13.03 13.47 10.70
N ILE A 745 11.83 13.01 10.33
CA ILE A 745 11.14 11.88 10.99
C ILE A 745 11.92 10.58 10.82
N LYS A 746 12.45 10.28 9.63
CA LYS A 746 13.24 9.05 9.38
C LYS A 746 14.50 8.99 10.25
N GLN A 747 15.16 10.12 10.50
CA GLN A 747 16.32 10.18 11.39
C GLN A 747 15.93 9.90 12.85
N THR A 748 14.82 10.49 13.32
CA THR A 748 14.29 10.26 14.67
C THR A 748 13.85 8.81 14.85
N LEU A 749 13.16 8.23 13.85
CA LEU A 749 12.69 6.85 13.83
C LEU A 749 13.84 5.84 14.04
N LYS A 750 15.01 6.07 13.43
CA LYS A 750 16.17 5.18 13.58
C LYS A 750 16.70 5.07 15.02
N LYS A 751 16.56 6.12 15.82
CA LYS A 751 17.05 6.16 17.22
C LYS A 751 15.97 5.87 18.26
N THR A 752 14.70 5.90 17.87
CA THR A 752 13.58 5.70 18.80
C THR A 752 13.44 4.23 19.18
N LYS A 753 13.44 3.94 20.49
CA LYS A 753 13.27 2.58 21.03
C LYS A 753 11.82 2.24 21.37
N ASN A 754 11.06 3.24 21.84
CA ASN A 754 9.66 3.08 22.23
C ASN A 754 8.78 2.59 21.05
N ALA A 755 8.11 1.45 21.22
CA ALA A 755 7.31 0.83 20.17
C ALA A 755 6.11 1.69 19.72
N LYS A 756 5.42 2.36 20.66
CA LYS A 756 4.30 3.25 20.36
C LYS A 756 4.76 4.43 19.50
N MET A 757 5.85 5.08 19.91
CA MET A 757 6.40 6.19 19.14
C MET A 757 6.97 5.75 17.80
N LYS A 758 7.66 4.61 17.73
CA LYS A 758 8.18 4.06 16.48
C LYS A 758 7.06 3.84 15.47
N SER A 759 5.92 3.33 15.92
CA SER A 759 4.74 3.12 15.09
C SER A 759 4.16 4.43 14.55
N ILE A 760 4.03 5.46 15.39
CA ILE A 760 3.56 6.81 14.97
C ILE A 760 4.53 7.43 13.94
N LEU A 761 5.83 7.39 14.22
CA LEU A 761 6.84 7.94 13.32
C LEU A 761 6.89 7.21 11.97
N ASP A 762 6.70 5.89 11.98
CA ASP A 762 6.63 5.11 10.74
C ASP A 762 5.37 5.44 9.93
N ALA A 763 4.22 5.57 10.58
CA ALA A 763 2.98 6.02 9.94
C ALA A 763 3.17 7.38 9.24
N ARG A 764 3.77 8.35 9.95
CA ARG A 764 4.03 9.69 9.42
C ARG A 764 5.01 9.67 8.24
N GLN A 765 6.11 8.91 8.30
CA GLN A 765 7.06 8.88 7.17
C GLN A 765 6.47 8.19 5.93
N MET A 766 5.62 7.17 6.13
CA MET A 766 4.90 6.50 5.04
C MET A 766 3.88 7.44 4.40
N ALA A 767 3.11 8.18 5.20
CA ALA A 767 2.19 9.22 4.72
C ALA A 767 2.89 10.23 3.81
N LEU A 768 3.99 10.83 4.29
CA LEU A 768 4.77 11.81 3.54
C LEU A 768 5.39 11.21 2.26
N LYS A 769 5.80 9.95 2.29
CA LYS A 769 6.31 9.23 1.11
C LYS A 769 5.24 9.12 0.03
N VAL A 770 4.03 8.71 0.40
CA VAL A 770 2.91 8.54 -0.53
C VAL A 770 2.53 9.87 -1.16
N ILE A 771 2.44 10.94 -0.38
CA ILE A 771 2.12 12.29 -0.88
C ILE A 771 3.18 12.76 -1.89
N ALA A 772 4.47 12.62 -1.57
CA ALA A 772 5.55 13.02 -2.48
C ALA A 772 5.48 12.25 -3.81
N ALA A 773 5.25 10.94 -3.77
CA ALA A 773 5.13 10.11 -4.99
C ALA A 773 3.87 10.45 -5.80
N CYS A 774 2.75 10.72 -5.13
CA CYS A 774 1.47 11.03 -5.80
C CYS A 774 1.43 12.42 -6.44
N THR A 775 2.34 13.33 -6.07
CA THR A 775 2.37 14.70 -6.59
C THR A 775 2.59 14.73 -8.10
N TYR A 776 3.54 13.95 -8.63
CA TYR A 776 3.70 13.75 -10.09
C TYR A 776 2.48 13.07 -10.72
N GLY A 777 1.89 12.08 -10.03
CA GLY A 777 0.67 11.41 -10.49
C GLY A 777 -0.52 12.35 -10.65
N TYR A 778 -0.54 13.47 -9.93
CA TYR A 778 -1.57 14.50 -10.04
C TYR A 778 -1.40 15.34 -11.32
N THR A 779 -0.16 15.68 -11.70
CA THR A 779 0.12 16.46 -12.92
C THR A 779 -0.11 15.64 -14.20
N SER A 780 0.13 14.32 -14.15
CA SER A 780 0.03 13.37 -15.29
C SER A 780 -1.34 12.69 -15.44
N ALA A 781 -2.38 13.13 -14.73
CA ALA A 781 -3.67 12.45 -14.70
C ALA A 781 -4.54 12.71 -15.96
N HIS A 782 -4.18 12.13 -17.12
CA HIS A 782 -4.80 12.49 -18.41
C HIS A 782 -6.27 12.08 -18.59
N PHE A 783 -6.75 11.02 -17.92
CA PHE A 783 -8.12 10.50 -18.13
C PHE A 783 -9.13 11.06 -17.12
N SER A 784 -8.74 11.09 -15.85
CA SER A 784 -9.61 11.43 -14.72
C SER A 784 -9.04 12.55 -13.84
N GLY A 785 -8.02 13.26 -14.33
CA GLY A 785 -7.36 14.33 -13.58
C GLY A 785 -8.26 15.53 -13.33
N ARG A 786 -7.98 16.20 -12.22
CA ARG A 786 -8.69 17.42 -11.80
C ARG A 786 -7.94 18.69 -12.20
N MET A 787 -6.62 18.62 -12.35
CA MET A 787 -5.79 19.71 -12.88
C MET A 787 -4.55 19.15 -13.61
N PRO A 788 -4.70 18.34 -14.67
CA PRO A 788 -3.55 17.77 -15.37
C PRO A 788 -2.83 18.83 -16.23
N CYS A 789 -1.52 18.69 -16.40
CA CYS A 789 -0.71 19.50 -17.31
C CYS A 789 0.37 18.63 -17.95
N VAL A 790 0.20 18.31 -19.24
CA VAL A 790 1.06 17.36 -19.97
C VAL A 790 2.47 17.89 -20.12
N GLU A 791 2.63 19.16 -20.46
CA GLU A 791 3.93 19.80 -20.59
C GLU A 791 4.72 19.70 -19.28
N LEU A 792 4.05 19.94 -18.14
CA LEU A 792 4.66 19.80 -16.81
C LEU A 792 5.03 18.35 -16.51
N SER A 793 4.13 17.39 -16.73
CA SER A 793 4.43 15.97 -16.48
C SER A 793 5.57 15.46 -17.36
N ASP A 794 5.60 15.87 -18.63
CA ASP A 794 6.63 15.46 -19.57
C ASP A 794 7.98 16.09 -19.21
N SER A 795 8.03 17.36 -18.82
CA SER A 795 9.27 17.99 -18.37
C SER A 795 9.83 17.32 -17.12
N ILE A 796 8.98 16.90 -16.17
CA ILE A 796 9.43 16.15 -14.99
C ILE A 796 10.10 14.84 -15.40
N VAL A 797 9.45 14.07 -16.28
CA VAL A 797 9.97 12.79 -16.74
C VAL A 797 11.27 12.95 -17.54
N GLU A 798 11.32 13.92 -18.46
CA GLU A 798 12.51 14.16 -19.30
C GLU A 798 13.69 14.73 -18.52
N CYS A 799 13.46 15.67 -17.59
CA CYS A 799 14.53 16.16 -16.71
C CYS A 799 15.10 15.02 -15.84
N SER A 800 14.23 14.18 -15.27
CA SER A 800 14.68 13.03 -14.47
C SER A 800 15.39 11.97 -15.32
N ARG A 801 14.93 11.75 -16.55
CA ARG A 801 15.59 10.88 -17.53
C ARG A 801 16.98 11.41 -17.89
N HIS A 802 17.11 12.70 -18.15
CA HIS A 802 18.38 13.35 -18.47
C HIS A 802 19.39 13.21 -17.32
N VAL A 803 18.95 13.35 -16.06
CA VAL A 803 19.80 13.09 -14.87
C VAL A 803 20.33 11.66 -14.86
N LEU A 804 19.49 10.67 -15.22
CA LEU A 804 19.90 9.27 -15.26
C LEU A 804 20.86 8.99 -16.44
N GLU A 805 20.57 9.50 -17.63
CA GLU A 805 21.42 9.36 -18.82
C GLU A 805 22.79 10.04 -18.63
N PHE A 806 22.80 11.24 -18.03
CA PHE A 806 24.05 11.91 -17.67
C PHE A 806 24.89 11.07 -16.70
N THR A 807 24.24 10.50 -15.68
CA THR A 807 24.92 9.64 -14.69
C THR A 807 25.51 8.40 -15.34
N LEU A 808 24.77 7.75 -16.24
CA LEU A 808 25.26 6.61 -17.02
C LEU A 808 26.50 6.99 -17.83
N ASN A 809 26.42 8.07 -18.61
CA ASN A 809 27.53 8.55 -19.46
C ASN A 809 28.75 8.94 -18.60
N TYR A 810 28.53 9.53 -17.43
CA TYR A 810 29.60 9.87 -16.49
C TYR A 810 30.33 8.62 -15.99
N ILE A 811 29.60 7.56 -15.62
CA ILE A 811 30.19 6.29 -15.17
C ILE A 811 30.99 5.64 -16.29
N GLU A 812 30.40 5.49 -17.49
CA GLU A 812 31.07 4.84 -18.63
C GLU A 812 32.32 5.59 -19.09
N LYS A 813 32.34 6.92 -18.97
CA LYS A 813 33.49 7.75 -19.38
C LYS A 813 34.61 7.76 -18.35
N ASN A 814 34.30 7.90 -17.07
CA ASN A 814 35.32 8.09 -16.02
C ASN A 814 35.77 6.76 -15.39
N TYR A 815 34.97 5.70 -15.50
CA TYR A 815 35.27 4.38 -14.94
C TYR A 815 35.04 3.28 -16.00
N PRO A 816 35.92 3.18 -17.01
CA PRO A 816 35.77 2.22 -18.12
C PRO A 816 35.79 0.74 -17.68
N GLU A 817 36.30 0.46 -16.48
CA GLU A 817 36.29 -0.86 -15.85
C GLU A 817 34.92 -1.26 -15.26
N LEU A 818 34.01 -0.29 -15.08
CA LEU A 818 32.64 -0.53 -14.66
C LEU A 818 31.74 -0.72 -15.88
N SER A 819 30.75 -1.60 -15.76
CA SER A 819 29.76 -1.81 -16.82
C SER A 819 28.34 -1.60 -16.30
N VAL A 820 27.61 -0.66 -16.92
CA VAL A 820 26.20 -0.43 -16.59
C VAL A 820 25.36 -1.51 -17.28
N LEU A 821 24.79 -2.42 -16.48
CA LEU A 821 24.05 -3.58 -16.99
C LEU A 821 22.56 -3.30 -17.23
N TYR A 822 21.98 -2.41 -16.41
CA TYR A 822 20.55 -2.12 -16.42
C TYR A 822 20.26 -0.77 -15.74
N GLY A 823 19.14 -0.17 -16.10
CA GLY A 823 18.59 1.01 -15.45
C GLY A 823 17.07 0.94 -15.42
N ASP A 824 16.47 1.15 -14.25
CA ASP A 824 15.02 1.15 -14.03
C ASP A 824 14.62 2.49 -13.42
N THR A 825 14.27 3.46 -14.27
CA THR A 825 13.72 4.79 -13.97
C THR A 825 14.56 5.74 -13.11
N ASP A 826 14.94 5.31 -11.92
CA ASP A 826 15.66 6.04 -10.87
C ASP A 826 16.90 5.29 -10.37
N SER A 827 17.09 4.05 -10.80
CA SER A 827 18.21 3.20 -10.38
C SER A 827 19.10 2.75 -11.54
N LEU A 828 20.40 2.58 -11.25
CA LEU A 828 21.40 2.00 -12.15
C LEU A 828 22.04 0.76 -11.53
N PHE A 829 22.27 -0.25 -12.35
CA PHE A 829 22.89 -1.51 -12.00
C PHE A 829 24.29 -1.53 -12.60
N VAL A 830 25.29 -1.35 -11.76
CA VAL A 830 26.69 -1.17 -12.19
C VAL A 830 27.50 -2.39 -11.77
N MET A 831 27.98 -3.15 -12.73
CA MET A 831 28.86 -4.29 -12.50
C MET A 831 30.25 -3.80 -12.13
N MET A 832 30.78 -4.32 -11.04
CA MET A 832 32.15 -4.11 -10.60
C MET A 832 33.02 -5.34 -10.85
N PRO A 833 34.34 -5.15 -11.00
CA PRO A 833 35.29 -6.24 -10.88
C PRO A 833 35.18 -6.98 -9.53
N PRO A 834 35.67 -8.23 -9.46
CA PRO A 834 35.66 -9.02 -8.22
C PRO A 834 36.33 -8.28 -7.05
N ALA A 835 35.55 -7.96 -6.02
CA ALA A 835 36.04 -7.31 -4.80
C ALA A 835 35.31 -7.82 -3.56
N SER A 836 35.77 -7.48 -2.35
CA SER A 836 35.06 -7.78 -1.09
C SER A 836 33.85 -6.85 -0.90
N THR A 837 32.84 -7.29 -0.13
CA THR A 837 31.58 -6.52 0.04
C THR A 837 31.85 -5.16 0.67
N GLU A 838 32.73 -5.11 1.67
CA GLU A 838 33.13 -3.87 2.34
C GLU A 838 33.75 -2.86 1.37
N LYS A 839 34.70 -3.30 0.54
CA LYS A 839 35.33 -2.43 -0.47
C LYS A 839 34.32 -1.95 -1.52
N CYS A 840 33.37 -2.79 -1.90
CA CYS A 840 32.31 -2.40 -2.85
C CYS A 840 31.43 -1.28 -2.27
N PHE A 841 31.05 -1.35 -0.99
CA PHE A 841 30.28 -0.28 -0.35
C PHE A 841 31.08 1.02 -0.22
N GLN A 842 32.36 0.93 0.19
CA GLN A 842 33.24 2.11 0.28
C GLN A 842 33.39 2.83 -1.07
N PHE A 843 33.61 2.06 -2.14
CA PHE A 843 33.68 2.60 -3.49
C PHE A 843 32.34 3.20 -3.94
N ALA A 844 31.23 2.49 -3.69
CA ALA A 844 29.90 2.96 -4.06
C ALA A 844 29.53 4.27 -3.35
N ASP A 845 29.90 4.44 -2.08
CA ASP A 845 29.67 5.68 -1.33
C ASP A 845 30.46 6.85 -1.95
N LYS A 846 31.75 6.65 -2.25
CA LYS A 846 32.59 7.66 -2.94
C LYS A 846 31.98 8.06 -4.29
N LEU A 847 31.64 7.08 -5.13
CA LEU A 847 31.02 7.31 -6.43
C LEU A 847 29.69 8.08 -6.31
N CYS A 848 28.85 7.71 -5.32
CA CYS A 848 27.59 8.40 -5.09
C CYS A 848 27.78 9.85 -4.63
N GLU A 849 28.80 10.15 -3.83
CA GLU A 849 29.13 11.52 -3.40
C GLU A 849 29.61 12.38 -4.58
N GLU A 850 30.50 11.84 -5.41
CA GLU A 850 30.98 12.51 -6.62
C GLU A 850 29.82 12.82 -7.58
N ILE A 851 28.99 11.84 -7.93
CA ILE A 851 27.83 12.05 -8.80
C ILE A 851 26.83 13.05 -8.18
N THR A 852 26.56 12.96 -6.88
CA THR A 852 25.65 13.89 -6.19
C THR A 852 26.13 15.33 -6.28
N SER A 853 27.44 15.57 -6.24
CA SER A 853 28.02 16.93 -6.29
C SER A 853 27.81 17.66 -7.62
N ILE A 854 27.54 16.91 -8.70
CA ILE A 854 27.32 17.44 -10.05
C ILE A 854 25.92 18.06 -10.19
N PHE A 855 24.93 17.54 -9.46
CA PHE A 855 23.54 17.94 -9.64
C PHE A 855 23.10 19.02 -8.63
N PRO A 856 22.14 19.89 -9.02
CA PRO A 856 21.55 20.85 -8.09
C PRO A 856 20.82 20.16 -6.93
N SER A 857 20.87 20.78 -5.74
CA SER A 857 20.10 20.33 -4.59
C SER A 857 18.59 20.34 -4.89
N PRO A 858 17.79 19.33 -4.46
CA PRO A 858 18.12 18.23 -3.54
C PRO A 858 18.36 16.87 -4.25
N ILE A 859 18.76 16.85 -5.52
CA ILE A 859 19.02 15.60 -6.25
C ILE A 859 20.20 14.89 -5.58
N ARG A 860 19.98 13.64 -5.16
CA ARG A 860 21.01 12.84 -4.49
C ARG A 860 20.87 11.37 -4.86
N ILE A 861 21.99 10.77 -5.26
CA ILE A 861 22.09 9.33 -5.50
C ILE A 861 22.68 8.64 -4.26
N LYS A 862 22.25 7.40 -3.99
CA LYS A 862 22.82 6.58 -2.92
C LYS A 862 22.90 5.13 -3.34
N ILE A 863 23.86 4.41 -2.76
CA ILE A 863 23.85 2.95 -2.79
C ILE A 863 22.61 2.44 -2.03
N GLU A 864 21.77 1.67 -2.72
CA GLU A 864 20.65 0.95 -2.11
C GLU A 864 21.15 -0.38 -1.56
N LYS A 865 21.88 -1.14 -2.40
CA LYS A 865 22.28 -2.51 -2.14
C LYS A 865 23.29 -3.03 -3.17
N ILE A 866 23.87 -4.20 -2.88
CA ILE A 866 24.80 -4.91 -3.76
C ILE A 866 24.30 -6.32 -4.01
N TYR A 867 24.18 -6.71 -5.28
CA TYR A 867 23.94 -8.09 -5.68
C TYR A 867 25.26 -8.87 -5.77
N ARG A 868 25.27 -10.11 -5.26
CA ARG A 868 26.33 -11.10 -5.50
C ARG A 868 25.73 -12.37 -6.08
N GLY A 869 25.83 -12.56 -7.39
CA GLY A 869 25.07 -13.60 -8.06
C GLY A 869 23.63 -13.14 -8.31
N CYS A 870 23.40 -12.55 -9.48
CA CYS A 870 22.08 -12.14 -9.91
C CYS A 870 21.77 -12.53 -11.35
N PHE A 871 20.48 -12.68 -11.63
CA PHE A 871 19.92 -12.83 -12.95
C PHE A 871 19.24 -11.54 -13.33
N LEU A 872 19.65 -10.97 -14.45
CA LEU A 872 18.89 -9.95 -15.16
C LEU A 872 18.19 -10.64 -16.32
N VAL A 873 16.87 -10.64 -16.32
CA VAL A 873 16.09 -11.39 -17.31
C VAL A 873 15.57 -10.42 -18.36
N ASN A 874 14.56 -9.62 -18.01
CA ASN A 874 13.99 -8.59 -18.86
C ASN A 874 13.70 -7.36 -17.98
N LYS A 875 13.22 -6.27 -18.59
CA LYS A 875 12.76 -5.08 -17.86
C LYS A 875 11.88 -5.44 -16.66
N LYS A 876 12.24 -4.92 -15.48
CA LYS A 876 11.55 -5.15 -14.18
C LYS A 876 11.47 -6.63 -13.75
N ARG A 877 12.34 -7.49 -14.27
CA ARG A 877 12.41 -8.93 -13.97
C ARG A 877 13.84 -9.35 -13.69
N TYR A 878 14.17 -9.46 -12.40
CA TYR A 878 15.50 -9.84 -11.94
C TYR A 878 15.45 -10.49 -10.56
N CYS A 879 16.48 -11.25 -10.20
CA CYS A 879 16.63 -11.82 -8.87
C CYS A 879 18.10 -12.06 -8.52
N GLY A 880 18.44 -12.07 -7.24
CA GLY A 880 19.79 -12.36 -6.79
C GLY A 880 19.95 -12.30 -5.28
N LEU A 881 21.14 -12.66 -4.80
CA LEU A 881 21.51 -12.50 -3.39
C LEU A 881 21.96 -11.06 -3.14
N VAL A 882 21.39 -10.43 -2.12
CA VAL A 882 21.54 -9.02 -1.80
C VAL A 882 22.22 -8.82 -0.46
N TYR A 883 23.11 -7.84 -0.45
CA TYR A 883 23.69 -7.23 0.74
C TYR A 883 23.24 -5.76 0.79
N GLU A 884 22.59 -5.34 1.87
CA GLU A 884 22.14 -3.96 2.10
C GLU A 884 23.16 -3.16 2.92
N THR A 885 24.01 -3.86 3.70
CA THR A 885 25.08 -3.24 4.50
C THR A 885 26.38 -4.02 4.39
N ALA A 886 27.49 -3.36 4.68
CA ALA A 886 28.83 -3.96 4.61
C ALA A 886 29.05 -5.08 5.65
N ASP A 887 28.41 -4.96 6.82
CA ASP A 887 28.49 -5.90 7.95
C ASP A 887 27.52 -7.10 7.82
N GLN A 888 26.64 -7.10 6.81
CA GLN A 888 25.66 -8.17 6.62
C GLN A 888 26.35 -9.49 6.24
N GLN A 889 26.29 -10.47 7.14
CA GLN A 889 26.89 -11.81 6.92
C GLN A 889 26.03 -12.70 6.02
N VAL A 890 24.71 -12.69 6.23
CA VAL A 890 23.76 -13.56 5.50
C VAL A 890 23.02 -12.74 4.46
N PRO A 891 23.17 -13.03 3.15
CA PRO A 891 22.45 -12.30 2.12
C PRO A 891 20.96 -12.60 2.13
N THR A 892 20.16 -11.63 1.70
CA THR A 892 18.73 -11.81 1.45
C THR A 892 18.50 -12.13 -0.03
N PHE A 893 17.55 -13.00 -0.34
CA PHE A 893 17.22 -13.29 -1.74
C PHE A 893 16.17 -12.30 -2.23
N ASP A 894 16.59 -11.35 -3.08
CA ASP A 894 15.67 -10.39 -3.69
C ASP A 894 15.19 -10.90 -5.04
N VAL A 895 13.92 -10.62 -5.32
CA VAL A 895 13.23 -11.01 -6.55
C VAL A 895 12.28 -9.88 -6.95
N LYS A 896 12.32 -9.49 -8.22
CA LYS A 896 11.42 -8.50 -8.82
C LYS A 896 10.78 -9.07 -10.07
N GLY A 897 9.46 -8.92 -10.21
CA GLY A 897 8.68 -9.27 -11.40
C GLY A 897 8.55 -10.75 -11.77
N LEU A 898 9.35 -11.65 -11.17
CA LEU A 898 9.36 -13.09 -11.44
C LEU A 898 8.32 -13.86 -10.63
N GLU A 899 7.95 -15.04 -11.11
CA GLU A 899 6.87 -15.90 -10.58
C GLU A 899 7.07 -16.33 -9.12
N MET A 900 8.28 -16.20 -8.58
CA MET A 900 8.60 -16.47 -7.17
C MET A 900 7.88 -15.52 -6.19
N LYS A 901 7.64 -14.25 -6.56
CA LYS A 901 6.89 -13.28 -5.73
C LYS A 901 5.51 -12.93 -6.28
N ARG A 902 5.20 -13.32 -7.52
CA ARG A 902 3.89 -13.03 -8.09
C ARG A 902 2.80 -13.85 -7.38
N ARG A 903 1.61 -13.26 -7.28
CA ARG A 903 0.46 -13.88 -6.59
C ARG A 903 -0.48 -14.64 -7.52
N ASP A 904 -0.24 -14.60 -8.83
CA ASP A 904 -1.02 -15.28 -9.87
C ASP A 904 -0.46 -16.66 -10.26
N SER A 905 0.76 -17.00 -9.83
CA SER A 905 1.39 -18.32 -9.90
C SER A 905 1.04 -19.16 -8.66
N CYS A 906 1.07 -20.49 -8.72
CA CYS A 906 0.89 -21.34 -7.52
C CYS A 906 2.17 -21.36 -6.64
N PRO A 907 2.05 -21.57 -5.31
CA PRO A 907 3.22 -21.57 -4.42
C PRO A 907 4.28 -22.62 -4.79
N PHE A 908 3.86 -23.77 -5.34
CA PHE A 908 4.74 -24.82 -5.82
C PHE A 908 5.72 -24.28 -6.88
N THR A 909 5.21 -23.55 -7.89
CA THR A 909 6.06 -22.95 -8.92
C THR A 909 7.03 -21.94 -8.33
N ALA A 910 6.56 -21.09 -7.41
CA ALA A 910 7.40 -20.11 -6.75
C ALA A 910 8.55 -20.75 -5.93
N ARG A 911 8.23 -21.79 -5.15
CA ARG A 911 9.19 -22.51 -4.31
C ARG A 911 10.23 -23.25 -5.15
N VAL A 912 9.81 -24.05 -6.13
CA VAL A 912 10.73 -24.82 -6.98
C VAL A 912 11.63 -23.88 -7.79
N MET A 913 11.08 -22.80 -8.33
CA MET A 913 11.87 -21.78 -9.04
C MET A 913 12.93 -21.16 -8.12
N THR A 914 12.57 -20.85 -6.87
CA THR A 914 13.49 -20.33 -5.86
C THR A 914 14.59 -21.33 -5.52
N GLU A 915 14.25 -22.61 -5.27
CA GLU A 915 15.22 -23.68 -4.96
C GLU A 915 16.24 -23.88 -6.09
N VAL A 916 15.78 -23.97 -7.34
CA VAL A 916 16.62 -24.18 -8.53
C VAL A 916 17.55 -22.98 -8.76
N ILE A 917 17.02 -21.75 -8.71
CA ILE A 917 17.82 -20.54 -8.95
C ILE A 917 18.83 -20.31 -7.82
N LEU A 918 18.42 -20.49 -6.56
CA LEU A 918 19.34 -20.37 -5.43
C LEU A 918 20.46 -21.41 -5.46
N SER A 919 20.16 -22.63 -5.91
CA SER A 919 21.19 -23.67 -6.12
C SER A 919 22.22 -23.19 -7.14
N ILE A 920 21.77 -22.67 -8.30
CA ILE A 920 22.68 -22.14 -9.33
C ILE A 920 23.53 -20.99 -8.80
N ILE A 921 22.93 -20.02 -8.09
CA ILE A 921 23.66 -18.87 -7.56
C ILE A 921 24.73 -19.32 -6.54
N LYS A 922 24.42 -20.31 -5.69
CA LYS A 922 25.31 -20.77 -4.62
C LYS A 922 26.41 -21.70 -5.11
N THR A 923 26.07 -22.68 -5.97
CA THR A 923 26.99 -23.76 -6.34
C THR A 923 27.60 -23.59 -7.72
N LYS A 924 27.03 -22.69 -8.54
CA LYS A 924 27.41 -22.46 -9.94
C LYS A 924 27.33 -23.73 -10.80
N ASP A 925 26.54 -24.73 -10.39
CA ASP A 925 26.37 -26.00 -11.10
C ASP A 925 24.93 -26.21 -11.61
N ILE A 926 24.79 -26.30 -12.94
CA ILE A 926 23.50 -26.56 -13.60
C ILE A 926 23.01 -28.00 -13.32
N LYS A 927 23.91 -28.98 -13.16
CA LYS A 927 23.52 -30.38 -12.97
C LYS A 927 22.83 -30.59 -11.63
N GLU A 928 23.31 -29.94 -10.59
CA GLU A 928 22.67 -29.95 -9.27
C GLU A 928 21.26 -29.34 -9.34
N ALA A 929 21.12 -28.21 -10.05
CA ALA A 929 19.84 -27.56 -10.28
C ALA A 929 18.86 -28.46 -11.04
N GLU A 930 19.33 -29.19 -12.06
CA GLU A 930 18.55 -30.18 -12.81
C GLU A 930 18.11 -31.35 -11.91
N VAL A 931 18.96 -31.80 -10.98
CA VAL A 931 18.62 -32.84 -10.00
C VAL A 931 17.50 -32.36 -9.07
N ILE A 932 17.60 -31.14 -8.54
CA ILE A 932 16.56 -30.53 -7.68
C ILE A 932 15.23 -30.40 -8.43
N PHE A 933 15.28 -29.97 -9.69
CA PHE A 933 14.10 -29.89 -10.55
C PHE A 933 13.44 -31.27 -10.74
N LYS A 934 14.22 -32.30 -11.11
CA LYS A 934 13.73 -33.67 -11.30
C LYS A 934 13.16 -34.27 -10.01
N GLN A 935 13.79 -34.02 -8.87
CA GLN A 935 13.30 -34.46 -7.56
C GLN A 935 11.93 -33.84 -7.24
N ASN A 936 11.74 -32.54 -7.48
CA ASN A 936 10.47 -31.88 -7.25
C ASN A 936 9.37 -32.37 -8.20
N ILE A 937 9.68 -32.65 -9.48
CA ILE A 937 8.72 -33.29 -10.40
C ILE A 937 8.35 -34.69 -9.92
N SER A 938 9.34 -35.48 -9.50
CA SER A 938 9.07 -36.81 -8.96
C SER A 938 8.14 -36.73 -7.74
N LYS A 939 8.37 -35.80 -6.81
CA LYS A 939 7.46 -35.56 -5.67
C LYS A 939 6.03 -35.20 -6.13
N LEU A 940 5.89 -34.38 -7.17
CA LEU A 940 4.60 -34.01 -7.74
C LEU A 940 3.88 -35.23 -8.35
N CYS A 941 4.58 -36.03 -9.15
CA CYS A 941 4.02 -37.23 -9.80
C CYS A 941 3.60 -38.30 -8.78
N HIS A 942 4.29 -38.41 -7.66
CA HIS A 942 3.95 -39.35 -6.58
C HIS A 942 2.93 -38.79 -5.57
N ASN A 943 2.33 -37.62 -5.83
CA ASN A 943 1.36 -36.96 -4.95
C ASN A 943 1.89 -36.74 -3.52
N ILE A 944 3.17 -36.38 -3.39
CA ILE A 944 3.83 -36.12 -2.09
C ILE A 944 3.73 -34.63 -1.71
N ILE A 945 3.48 -33.76 -2.70
CA ILE A 945 3.46 -32.32 -2.50
C ILE A 945 2.16 -31.91 -1.79
N PRO A 946 2.24 -31.04 -0.77
CA PRO A 946 1.04 -30.48 -0.15
C PRO A 946 0.14 -29.80 -1.18
N ILE A 947 -1.13 -30.20 -1.22
CA ILE A 947 -2.09 -29.76 -2.25
C ILE A 947 -2.28 -28.24 -2.27
N HIS A 948 -2.18 -27.56 -1.13
CA HIS A 948 -2.30 -26.10 -1.07
C HIS A 948 -1.22 -25.35 -1.86
N GLU A 949 -0.05 -25.97 -2.08
CA GLU A 949 0.99 -25.39 -2.94
C GLU A 949 0.57 -25.36 -4.42
N LEU A 950 -0.51 -26.03 -4.79
CA LEU A 950 -1.02 -26.10 -6.16
C LEU A 950 -2.16 -25.12 -6.41
N PHE A 951 -2.62 -24.38 -5.39
CA PHE A 951 -3.71 -23.42 -5.52
C PHE A 951 -3.27 -22.12 -6.20
N PHE A 952 -4.00 -21.77 -7.26
CA PHE A 952 -3.99 -20.43 -7.83
C PHE A 952 -4.91 -19.52 -7.03
N ALA A 953 -4.60 -18.22 -6.98
CA ALA A 953 -5.47 -17.22 -6.38
C ALA A 953 -5.52 -15.98 -7.27
N ARG A 954 -6.69 -15.66 -7.82
CA ARG A 954 -6.87 -14.52 -8.74
C ARG A 954 -7.99 -13.60 -8.28
N GLU A 955 -7.79 -12.31 -8.49
CA GLU A 955 -8.79 -11.28 -8.17
C GLU A 955 -9.96 -11.36 -9.15
N LEU A 956 -11.17 -11.37 -8.60
CA LEU A 956 -12.41 -11.38 -9.35
C LEU A 956 -13.04 -9.99 -9.37
N ARG A 957 -13.52 -9.62 -10.55
CA ARG A 957 -14.23 -8.37 -10.85
C ARG A 957 -15.47 -8.72 -11.67
N LEU A 958 -16.32 -9.57 -11.09
CA LEU A 958 -17.56 -10.02 -11.73
C LEU A 958 -18.39 -8.79 -12.18
N GLY A 959 -19.03 -8.91 -13.35
CA GLY A 959 -19.78 -7.80 -13.97
C GLY A 959 -18.95 -6.83 -14.82
N THR A 960 -17.62 -6.80 -14.69
CA THR A 960 -16.76 -5.85 -15.44
C THR A 960 -16.05 -6.45 -16.66
N TYR A 961 -16.13 -7.77 -16.86
CA TYR A 961 -15.41 -8.46 -17.93
C TYR A 961 -16.11 -8.26 -19.28
N LYS A 962 -15.43 -7.62 -20.24
CA LYS A 962 -15.91 -7.46 -21.63
C LYS A 962 -15.70 -8.69 -22.52
N ALA A 963 -14.85 -9.63 -22.11
CA ALA A 963 -14.37 -10.76 -22.91
C ALA A 963 -14.46 -12.08 -22.13
N LEU A 964 -13.68 -13.11 -22.55
CA LEU A 964 -13.59 -14.41 -21.88
C LEU A 964 -13.26 -14.26 -20.39
N GLU A 965 -14.13 -14.78 -19.54
CA GLU A 965 -13.96 -14.71 -18.09
C GLU A 965 -12.74 -15.53 -17.61
N PRO A 966 -12.05 -15.10 -16.54
CA PRO A 966 -10.94 -15.87 -15.99
C PRO A 966 -11.45 -17.18 -15.34
N PRO A 967 -10.60 -18.22 -15.19
CA PRO A 967 -11.01 -19.51 -14.62
C PRO A 967 -11.67 -19.40 -13.23
N GLY A 968 -11.21 -18.47 -12.38
CA GLY A 968 -11.82 -18.23 -11.07
C GLY A 968 -13.27 -17.71 -11.14
N ALA A 969 -13.67 -17.00 -12.20
CA ALA A 969 -15.05 -16.55 -12.36
C ALA A 969 -16.00 -17.73 -12.65
N PHE A 970 -15.55 -18.75 -13.39
CA PHE A 970 -16.33 -19.98 -13.59
C PHE A 970 -16.52 -20.75 -12.29
N VAL A 971 -15.48 -20.83 -11.45
CA VAL A 971 -15.60 -21.45 -10.11
C VAL A 971 -16.59 -20.66 -9.25
N ALA A 972 -16.50 -19.33 -9.23
CA ALA A 972 -17.45 -18.48 -8.52
C ALA A 972 -18.90 -18.68 -9.00
N ARG A 973 -19.16 -18.66 -10.32
CA ARG A 973 -20.51 -18.87 -10.87
C ARG A 973 -21.07 -20.25 -10.49
N ARG A 974 -20.24 -21.29 -10.47
CA ARG A 974 -20.66 -22.63 -10.00
C ARG A 974 -21.00 -22.63 -8.51
N GLN A 975 -20.19 -21.99 -7.67
CA GLN A 975 -20.51 -21.82 -6.24
C GLN A 975 -21.80 -21.02 -6.04
N MET A 976 -21.99 -19.93 -6.78
CA MET A 976 -23.21 -19.11 -6.75
C MET A 976 -24.47 -19.86 -7.20
N SER A 977 -24.34 -20.80 -8.14
CA SER A 977 -25.47 -21.64 -8.57
C SER A 977 -25.93 -22.62 -7.48
N VAL A 978 -25.03 -22.97 -6.55
CA VAL A 978 -25.33 -23.80 -5.38
C VAL A 978 -25.87 -22.94 -4.24
N ASP A 979 -25.22 -21.81 -3.97
CA ASP A 979 -25.64 -20.85 -2.95
C ASP A 979 -25.39 -19.41 -3.45
N PRO A 980 -26.44 -18.62 -3.71
CA PRO A 980 -26.30 -17.22 -4.11
C PRO A 980 -25.49 -16.37 -3.13
N MET A 981 -25.45 -16.72 -1.84
CA MET A 981 -24.66 -15.99 -0.82
C MET A 981 -23.14 -16.16 -1.01
N MET A 982 -22.68 -17.15 -1.78
CA MET A 982 -21.26 -17.37 -2.11
C MET A 982 -20.72 -16.41 -3.20
N GLU A 983 -21.51 -15.41 -3.64
CA GLU A 983 -21.02 -14.42 -4.59
C GLU A 983 -19.76 -13.70 -4.03
N PRO A 984 -18.65 -13.65 -4.79
CA PRO A 984 -17.43 -13.02 -4.31
C PRO A 984 -17.55 -11.49 -4.34
N LEU A 985 -16.91 -10.83 -3.36
CA LEU A 985 -16.83 -9.38 -3.30
C LEU A 985 -15.91 -8.82 -4.40
N TYR A 986 -16.16 -7.58 -4.81
CA TYR A 986 -15.34 -6.91 -5.81
C TYR A 986 -13.86 -6.83 -5.38
N GLY A 987 -12.98 -7.42 -6.19
CA GLY A 987 -11.54 -7.50 -5.92
C GLY A 987 -11.12 -8.62 -4.96
N GLN A 988 -12.05 -9.50 -4.56
CA GLN A 988 -11.74 -10.69 -3.76
C GLN A 988 -10.91 -11.69 -4.57
N ARG A 989 -9.97 -12.37 -3.91
CA ARG A 989 -9.15 -13.42 -4.51
C ARG A 989 -9.81 -14.78 -4.28
N LEU A 990 -10.21 -15.44 -5.37
CA LEU A 990 -10.75 -16.80 -5.30
C LEU A 990 -9.65 -17.83 -5.59
N GLN A 991 -9.61 -18.87 -4.77
CA GLN A 991 -8.69 -19.99 -4.93
C GLN A 991 -9.26 -21.09 -5.83
N TYR A 992 -8.41 -21.68 -6.68
CA TYR A 992 -8.79 -22.82 -7.51
C TYR A 992 -7.58 -23.72 -7.82
N ILE A 993 -7.86 -24.98 -8.15
CA ILE A 993 -6.87 -25.99 -8.56
C ILE A 993 -7.20 -26.54 -9.95
N VAL A 994 -6.18 -26.95 -10.71
CA VAL A 994 -6.33 -27.54 -12.05
C VAL A 994 -6.29 -29.06 -11.95
N VAL A 995 -7.40 -29.71 -12.31
CA VAL A 995 -7.56 -31.18 -12.28
C VAL A 995 -7.45 -31.80 -13.68
N SER A 996 -7.19 -33.10 -13.69
CA SER A 996 -7.13 -33.90 -14.92
C SER A 996 -8.53 -34.11 -15.49
N SER A 997 -8.64 -34.09 -16.82
CA SER A 997 -9.87 -34.34 -17.55
C SER A 997 -9.56 -34.86 -18.96
N SER A 998 -10.59 -35.07 -19.79
CA SER A 998 -10.45 -35.63 -21.14
C SER A 998 -9.40 -34.86 -21.99
N PRO A 999 -8.62 -35.55 -22.84
CA PRO A 999 -7.69 -34.89 -23.75
C PRO A 999 -8.39 -33.81 -24.60
N GLY A 1000 -7.75 -32.66 -24.78
CA GLY A 1000 -8.30 -31.54 -25.58
C GLY A 1000 -9.29 -30.62 -24.85
N SER A 1001 -9.74 -30.95 -23.64
CA SER A 1001 -10.61 -30.07 -22.84
C SER A 1001 -9.95 -28.73 -22.49
N ARG A 1002 -10.78 -27.68 -22.41
CA ARG A 1002 -10.33 -26.31 -22.15
C ARG A 1002 -9.89 -26.18 -20.69
N LEU A 1003 -9.04 -25.19 -20.40
CA LEU A 1003 -8.57 -24.94 -19.03
C LEU A 1003 -9.73 -24.64 -18.07
N VAL A 1004 -10.77 -23.92 -18.54
CA VAL A 1004 -11.94 -23.57 -17.71
C VAL A 1004 -12.74 -24.78 -17.28
N ASP A 1005 -12.71 -25.86 -18.07
CA ASP A 1005 -13.40 -27.12 -17.76
C ASP A 1005 -12.56 -28.00 -16.80
N LYS A 1006 -11.31 -27.59 -16.51
CA LYS A 1006 -10.35 -28.27 -15.62
C LYS A 1006 -10.21 -27.62 -14.25
N VAL A 1007 -10.87 -26.48 -13.98
CA VAL A 1007 -10.69 -25.75 -12.72
C VAL A 1007 -11.80 -26.01 -11.73
N VAL A 1008 -11.42 -26.25 -10.49
CA VAL A 1008 -12.33 -26.60 -9.39
C VAL A 1008 -11.92 -25.86 -8.10
N SER A 1009 -12.88 -25.65 -7.20
CA SER A 1009 -12.58 -25.06 -5.89
C SER A 1009 -11.82 -26.06 -5.00
N PRO A 1010 -11.09 -25.61 -3.97
CA PRO A 1010 -10.47 -26.50 -2.99
C PRO A 1010 -11.48 -27.46 -2.31
N GLU A 1011 -12.71 -27.00 -2.09
CA GLU A 1011 -13.79 -27.79 -1.51
C GLU A 1011 -14.25 -28.90 -2.46
N GLU A 1012 -14.52 -28.55 -3.72
CA GLU A 1012 -14.94 -29.50 -4.75
C GLU A 1012 -13.87 -30.58 -4.97
N TYR A 1013 -12.60 -30.18 -4.94
CA TYR A 1013 -11.46 -31.10 -5.02
C TYR A 1013 -11.47 -32.14 -3.89
N LEU A 1014 -11.67 -31.69 -2.65
CA LEU A 1014 -11.70 -32.55 -1.46
C LEU A 1014 -12.94 -33.45 -1.41
N GLU A 1015 -14.10 -32.97 -1.84
CA GLU A 1015 -15.33 -33.77 -1.82
C GLU A 1015 -15.34 -34.87 -2.89
N ARG A 1016 -14.79 -34.58 -4.08
CA ARG A 1016 -14.81 -35.51 -5.23
C ARG A 1016 -13.53 -36.34 -5.36
N ASN A 1017 -12.51 -36.08 -4.55
CA ASN A 1017 -11.19 -36.74 -4.62
C ASN A 1017 -10.64 -36.77 -6.06
N MET A 1018 -10.64 -35.62 -6.73
CA MET A 1018 -10.19 -35.49 -8.11
C MET A 1018 -8.66 -35.54 -8.22
N ARG A 1019 -8.16 -35.86 -9.42
CA ARG A 1019 -6.72 -35.94 -9.69
C ARG A 1019 -6.17 -34.61 -10.16
N VAL A 1020 -5.01 -34.20 -9.63
CA VAL A 1020 -4.27 -33.03 -10.11
C VAL A 1020 -3.76 -33.25 -11.53
N CYS A 1021 -3.81 -32.22 -12.37
CA CYS A 1021 -3.21 -32.25 -13.70
C CYS A 1021 -1.69 -31.97 -13.64
N THR A 1022 -0.89 -32.95 -13.26
CA THR A 1022 0.58 -32.84 -13.14
C THR A 1022 1.24 -32.28 -14.40
N LYS A 1023 0.82 -32.75 -15.58
CA LYS A 1023 1.29 -32.26 -16.89
C LYS A 1023 1.13 -30.74 -17.04
N TYR A 1024 -0.01 -30.18 -16.59
CA TYR A 1024 -0.25 -28.74 -16.65
C TYR A 1024 0.72 -27.95 -15.77
N TYR A 1025 0.93 -28.38 -14.52
CA TYR A 1025 1.84 -27.69 -13.60
C TYR A 1025 3.30 -27.75 -14.07
N VAL A 1026 3.73 -28.87 -14.67
CA VAL A 1026 5.09 -28.98 -15.19
C VAL A 1026 5.24 -28.20 -16.49
N GLU A 1027 4.48 -28.53 -17.54
CA GLU A 1027 4.69 -27.98 -18.89
C GLU A 1027 4.22 -26.53 -19.04
N LYS A 1028 3.15 -26.12 -18.32
CA LYS A 1028 2.54 -24.79 -18.49
C LYS A 1028 2.91 -23.80 -17.39
N GLN A 1029 3.40 -24.25 -16.22
CA GLN A 1029 3.79 -23.36 -15.13
C GLN A 1029 5.30 -23.39 -14.89
N LEU A 1030 5.88 -24.54 -14.53
CA LEU A 1030 7.29 -24.63 -14.16
C LEU A 1030 8.25 -24.38 -15.33
N VAL A 1031 8.06 -25.06 -16.46
CA VAL A 1031 8.97 -24.94 -17.61
C VAL A 1031 9.05 -23.52 -18.13
N PRO A 1032 7.94 -22.81 -18.39
CA PRO A 1032 8.05 -21.44 -18.87
C PRO A 1032 8.66 -20.49 -17.84
N ALA A 1033 8.38 -20.71 -16.54
CA ALA A 1033 8.92 -19.87 -15.46
C ALA A 1033 10.44 -20.02 -15.32
N LEU A 1034 10.95 -21.25 -15.29
CA LEU A 1034 12.38 -21.52 -15.24
C LEU A 1034 13.06 -21.20 -16.58
N GLY A 1035 12.43 -21.52 -17.70
CA GLY A 1035 12.93 -21.25 -19.06
C GLY A 1035 13.29 -19.77 -19.23
N ARG A 1036 12.38 -18.86 -18.84
CA ARG A 1036 12.66 -17.41 -18.89
C ARG A 1036 13.96 -16.99 -18.19
N VAL A 1037 14.34 -17.64 -17.10
CA VAL A 1037 15.54 -17.29 -16.33
C VAL A 1037 16.75 -18.05 -16.86
N LEU A 1038 16.61 -19.34 -17.15
CA LEU A 1038 17.74 -20.22 -17.48
C LEU A 1038 18.12 -20.14 -18.97
N GLU A 1039 17.22 -19.71 -19.84
CA GLU A 1039 17.53 -19.38 -21.24
C GLU A 1039 18.57 -18.27 -21.35
N THR A 1040 18.65 -17.34 -20.37
CA THR A 1040 19.71 -16.31 -20.33
C THR A 1040 21.10 -16.89 -20.11
N MET A 1041 21.19 -18.17 -19.73
CA MET A 1041 22.44 -18.95 -19.62
C MET A 1041 22.59 -19.99 -20.75
N GLY A 1042 21.70 -19.96 -21.76
CA GLY A 1042 21.66 -20.96 -22.84
C GLY A 1042 21.07 -22.32 -22.44
N VAL A 1043 20.37 -22.41 -21.31
CA VAL A 1043 19.80 -23.67 -20.81
C VAL A 1043 18.35 -23.83 -21.24
N ASP A 1044 18.09 -24.85 -22.07
CA ASP A 1044 16.72 -25.24 -22.46
C ASP A 1044 16.15 -26.23 -21.43
N VAL A 1045 15.29 -25.72 -20.55
CA VAL A 1045 14.60 -26.48 -19.49
C VAL A 1045 13.69 -27.57 -20.08
N SER A 1046 13.21 -27.43 -21.31
CA SER A 1046 12.38 -28.46 -21.96
C SER A 1046 13.14 -29.76 -22.17
N LYS A 1047 14.47 -29.71 -22.33
CA LYS A 1047 15.33 -30.90 -22.43
C LYS A 1047 15.34 -31.70 -21.13
N TRP A 1048 15.21 -31.05 -19.98
CA TRP A 1048 15.16 -31.72 -18.67
C TRP A 1048 13.94 -32.64 -18.52
N ILE A 1049 12.89 -32.41 -19.33
CA ILE A 1049 11.64 -33.19 -19.30
C ILE A 1049 11.63 -34.35 -20.28
N LYS A 1050 12.47 -34.36 -21.33
CA LYS A 1050 12.44 -35.42 -22.36
C LYS A 1050 12.49 -36.83 -21.74
N ASN A 1051 13.33 -37.01 -20.72
CA ASN A 1051 13.49 -38.28 -19.99
C ASN A 1051 12.46 -38.51 -18.87
N VAL A 1052 11.69 -37.49 -18.48
CA VAL A 1052 10.68 -37.50 -17.40
C VAL A 1052 9.26 -37.64 -17.96
N SER A 1053 9.07 -37.48 -19.27
CA SER A 1053 7.78 -37.57 -19.98
C SER A 1053 6.96 -38.83 -19.65
N VAL A 1054 7.64 -39.97 -19.42
CA VAL A 1054 7.01 -41.23 -18.98
C VAL A 1054 6.41 -41.10 -17.57
N GLU A 1055 7.08 -40.37 -16.67
CA GLU A 1055 6.64 -40.16 -15.28
C GLU A 1055 5.44 -39.23 -15.18
N LEU A 1056 5.35 -38.23 -16.06
CA LEU A 1056 4.23 -37.28 -16.11
C LEU A 1056 2.89 -37.93 -16.46
N ASN A 1057 2.94 -39.06 -17.17
CA ASN A 1057 1.78 -39.87 -17.54
C ASN A 1057 1.52 -41.03 -16.56
N ARG A 1058 2.33 -41.18 -15.49
CA ARG A 1058 2.12 -42.25 -14.51
C ARG A 1058 0.83 -42.02 -13.73
N LEU A 1059 0.01 -43.05 -13.67
CA LEU A 1059 -1.14 -43.09 -12.77
C LEU A 1059 -0.63 -43.24 -11.33
N PRO A 1060 -1.07 -42.40 -10.38
CA PRO A 1060 -0.81 -42.63 -8.96
C PRO A 1060 -1.36 -44.00 -8.54
N LEU A 1061 -0.80 -44.57 -7.48
CA LEU A 1061 -1.33 -45.77 -6.83
C LEU A 1061 -2.69 -45.44 -6.20
N TYR A 1062 -3.77 -45.58 -6.97
CA TYR A 1062 -5.12 -45.25 -6.51
C TYR A 1062 -6.04 -46.46 -6.61
N ILE A 1063 -6.66 -46.82 -5.48
CA ILE A 1063 -7.80 -47.76 -5.42
C ILE A 1063 -8.87 -47.10 -4.55
N GLY A 1064 -9.60 -46.14 -5.11
CA GLY A 1064 -10.81 -45.60 -4.48
C GLY A 1064 -12.04 -46.42 -4.88
N LYS A 1065 -12.84 -46.84 -3.90
CA LYS A 1065 -14.20 -47.33 -4.15
C LYS A 1065 -15.13 -46.12 -4.31
N GLY A 1066 -15.78 -45.97 -5.46
CA GLY A 1066 -16.88 -45.01 -5.65
C GLY A 1066 -16.84 -44.02 -6.83
N SER A 1067 -15.96 -44.16 -7.83
CA SER A 1067 -15.96 -43.27 -9.02
C SER A 1067 -16.67 -43.93 -10.21
N THR A 1068 -17.46 -43.19 -10.97
CA THR A 1068 -18.18 -43.67 -12.17
C THR A 1068 -17.31 -43.73 -13.45
N VAL A 1069 -16.00 -43.53 -13.36
CA VAL A 1069 -15.10 -43.38 -14.51
C VAL A 1069 -14.30 -44.66 -14.79
N ILE A 1070 -13.99 -44.92 -16.07
CA ILE A 1070 -13.10 -45.99 -16.61
C ILE A 1070 -11.83 -46.21 -15.76
N GLU A 1071 -11.33 -45.19 -15.09
CA GLU A 1071 -10.16 -45.26 -14.21
C GLU A 1071 -10.29 -46.23 -13.02
N GLN A 1072 -11.50 -46.67 -12.65
CA GLN A 1072 -11.69 -47.78 -11.69
C GLN A 1072 -11.15 -49.11 -12.19
N PHE A 1073 -11.07 -49.30 -13.51
CA PHE A 1073 -10.63 -50.55 -14.13
C PHE A 1073 -9.13 -50.53 -14.47
N CYS A 1074 -8.47 -49.38 -14.37
CA CYS A 1074 -7.04 -49.22 -14.64
C CYS A 1074 -6.24 -49.28 -13.32
N VAL A 1075 -5.79 -50.48 -12.93
CA VAL A 1075 -4.89 -50.66 -11.79
C VAL A 1075 -3.50 -50.11 -12.17
N SER A 1076 -2.88 -49.34 -11.28
CA SER A 1076 -1.50 -48.88 -11.47
C SER A 1076 -0.59 -50.07 -11.78
N ALA A 1077 0.12 -49.99 -12.90
CA ALA A 1077 1.03 -51.03 -13.36
C ALA A 1077 2.34 -51.08 -12.53
N GLN A 1078 2.40 -50.46 -11.35
CA GLN A 1078 3.59 -50.38 -10.51
C GLN A 1078 3.32 -50.82 -9.07
N CYS A 1079 4.35 -51.39 -8.46
CA CYS A 1079 4.32 -51.93 -7.12
C CYS A 1079 4.43 -50.80 -6.10
N PRO A 1080 3.47 -50.63 -5.17
CA PRO A 1080 3.49 -49.56 -4.16
C PRO A 1080 4.67 -49.62 -3.18
N LEU A 1081 5.37 -50.75 -3.16
CA LEU A 1081 6.46 -51.04 -2.23
C LEU A 1081 7.83 -50.71 -2.83
N CYS A 1082 8.02 -50.99 -4.11
CA CYS A 1082 9.33 -50.93 -4.75
C CYS A 1082 9.33 -50.22 -6.12
N GLY A 1083 8.18 -49.74 -6.60
CA GLY A 1083 8.05 -49.02 -7.88
C GLY A 1083 8.15 -49.89 -9.15
N ASN A 1084 8.46 -51.19 -9.02
CA ASN A 1084 8.59 -52.10 -10.16
C ASN A 1084 7.24 -52.41 -10.82
N GLN A 1085 7.26 -52.78 -12.10
CA GLN A 1085 6.02 -53.13 -12.79
C GLN A 1085 5.28 -54.33 -12.15
N CYS A 1086 3.96 -54.20 -12.05
CA CYS A 1086 3.03 -55.22 -11.56
C CYS A 1086 2.35 -55.93 -12.73
N SER A 1087 2.00 -57.20 -12.55
CA SER A 1087 1.15 -57.91 -13.51
C SER A 1087 -0.29 -57.40 -13.41
N THR A 1088 -1.07 -57.49 -14.48
CA THR A 1088 -2.50 -57.07 -14.52
C THR A 1088 -3.37 -57.76 -13.47
N GLN A 1089 -2.91 -58.86 -12.89
CA GLN A 1089 -3.63 -59.68 -11.90
C GLN A 1089 -3.26 -59.37 -10.44
N SER A 1090 -2.19 -58.61 -10.16
CA SER A 1090 -1.75 -58.33 -8.79
C SER A 1090 -1.28 -56.89 -8.63
N PRO A 1091 -1.72 -56.17 -7.57
CA PRO A 1091 -1.23 -54.82 -7.27
C PRO A 1091 0.24 -54.77 -6.79
N VAL A 1092 0.87 -55.92 -6.54
CA VAL A 1092 2.24 -56.05 -6.03
C VAL A 1092 3.08 -56.87 -7.01
N CYS A 1093 4.30 -56.44 -7.30
CA CYS A 1093 5.17 -57.11 -8.28
C CYS A 1093 5.65 -58.47 -7.79
N ASN A 1094 6.03 -59.35 -8.73
CA ASN A 1094 6.50 -60.71 -8.43
C ASN A 1094 7.67 -60.73 -7.44
N ARG A 1095 8.57 -59.74 -7.47
CA ARG A 1095 9.68 -59.61 -6.52
C ARG A 1095 9.18 -59.42 -5.08
N CYS A 1096 8.24 -58.51 -4.87
CA CYS A 1096 7.63 -58.24 -3.57
C CYS A 1096 6.67 -59.36 -3.13
N LEU A 1097 6.18 -60.18 -4.07
CA LEU A 1097 5.40 -61.40 -3.81
C LEU A 1097 6.25 -62.64 -3.53
N THR A 1098 7.58 -62.60 -3.65
CA THR A 1098 8.43 -63.73 -3.21
C THR A 1098 8.37 -63.89 -1.69
N ARG A 1099 8.64 -65.10 -1.14
CA ARG A 1099 8.60 -65.34 0.31
C ARG A 1099 9.51 -64.40 1.13
N ALA A 1100 10.69 -64.06 0.59
CA ALA A 1100 11.60 -63.07 1.17
C ALA A 1100 11.09 -61.62 0.99
N GLY A 1101 10.61 -61.30 -0.22
CA GLY A 1101 10.05 -59.98 -0.53
C GLY A 1101 8.78 -59.62 0.26
N ARG A 1102 7.91 -60.61 0.56
CA ARG A 1102 6.67 -60.41 1.33
C ARG A 1102 6.95 -59.94 2.75
N LYS A 1103 7.92 -60.56 3.44
CA LYS A 1103 8.29 -60.18 4.81
C LYS A 1103 8.84 -58.75 4.86
N GLN A 1104 9.76 -58.41 3.95
CA GLN A 1104 10.32 -57.06 3.87
C GLN A 1104 9.27 -56.02 3.51
N SER A 1105 8.38 -56.34 2.57
CA SER A 1105 7.29 -55.47 2.13
C SER A 1105 6.24 -55.23 3.23
N LEU A 1106 5.90 -56.27 4.01
CA LEU A 1106 5.00 -56.14 5.16
C LEU A 1106 5.60 -55.26 6.24
N ILE A 1107 6.89 -55.42 6.57
CA ILE A 1107 7.58 -54.57 7.55
C ILE A 1107 7.56 -53.11 7.09
N GLU A 1108 7.85 -52.85 5.82
CA GLU A 1108 7.83 -51.50 5.25
C GLU A 1108 6.42 -50.89 5.26
N LEU A 1109 5.38 -51.64 4.90
CA LEU A 1109 3.99 -51.16 5.01
C LEU A 1109 3.59 -50.87 6.45
N ILE A 1110 3.95 -51.73 7.40
CA ILE A 1110 3.68 -51.48 8.82
C ILE A 1110 4.37 -50.19 9.27
N LYS A 1111 5.63 -49.95 8.86
CA LYS A 1111 6.34 -48.71 9.16
C LYS A 1111 5.62 -47.48 8.60
N ARG A 1112 5.23 -47.52 7.32
CA ARG A 1112 4.49 -46.42 6.67
C ARG A 1112 3.12 -46.17 7.30
N ILE A 1113 2.36 -47.24 7.59
CA ILE A 1113 1.07 -47.18 8.29
C ILE A 1113 1.25 -46.53 9.67
N LYS A 1114 2.23 -46.98 10.46
CA LYS A 1114 2.52 -46.38 11.77
C LYS A 1114 2.94 -44.92 11.66
N SER A 1115 3.71 -44.56 10.63
CA SER A 1115 4.10 -43.17 10.37
C SER A 1115 2.89 -42.30 10.05
N CYS A 1116 2.00 -42.74 9.15
CA CYS A 1116 0.77 -42.00 8.83
C CYS A 1116 -0.14 -41.87 10.06
N GLN A 1117 -0.33 -42.94 10.83
CA GLN A 1117 -1.10 -42.91 12.08
C GLN A 1117 -0.52 -41.94 13.11
N LYS A 1118 0.81 -41.92 13.26
CA LYS A 1118 1.50 -40.97 14.13
C LYS A 1118 1.21 -39.52 13.71
N ILE A 1119 1.36 -39.22 12.42
CA ILE A 1119 1.08 -37.87 11.87
C ILE A 1119 -0.38 -37.48 12.12
N ILE A 1120 -1.34 -38.38 11.86
CA ILE A 1120 -2.77 -38.11 12.05
C ILE A 1120 -3.09 -37.83 13.52
N ASN A 1121 -2.50 -38.60 14.45
CA ASN A 1121 -2.74 -38.42 15.89
C ASN A 1121 -2.11 -37.11 16.39
N GLU A 1122 -0.83 -36.86 16.09
CA GLU A 1122 -0.10 -35.64 16.51
C GLU A 1122 -0.74 -34.37 15.93
N ASN A 1123 -1.10 -34.38 14.64
CA ASN A 1123 -1.78 -33.26 14.02
C ASN A 1123 -3.24 -33.13 14.50
N GLY A 1124 -3.88 -34.24 14.89
CA GLY A 1124 -5.20 -34.25 15.49
C GLY A 1124 -5.23 -33.51 16.83
N GLU A 1125 -4.24 -33.75 17.70
CA GLU A 1125 -4.07 -33.02 18.96
C GLU A 1125 -3.87 -31.53 18.71
N ARG A 1126 -2.98 -31.16 17.79
CA ARG A 1126 -2.77 -29.75 17.39
C ARG A 1126 -4.03 -29.09 16.85
N CYS A 1127 -4.82 -29.82 16.07
CA CYS A 1127 -6.10 -29.33 15.57
C CYS A 1127 -7.12 -29.14 16.70
N ASN A 1128 -7.17 -30.05 17.68
CA ASN A 1128 -8.04 -29.93 18.84
C ASN A 1128 -7.67 -28.70 19.68
N ASP A 1129 -6.38 -28.43 19.87
CA ASP A 1129 -5.88 -27.23 20.56
C ASP A 1129 -6.23 -25.95 19.79
N CYS A 1130 -6.04 -25.97 18.46
CA CYS A 1130 -6.35 -24.83 17.60
C CYS A 1130 -7.85 -24.51 17.57
N ILE A 1131 -8.70 -25.52 17.46
CA ILE A 1131 -10.16 -25.38 17.52
C ILE A 1131 -10.60 -24.99 18.94
N GLY A 1132 -9.92 -25.50 19.96
CA GLY A 1132 -10.21 -25.29 21.38
C GLY A 1132 -11.25 -26.28 21.92
N ASP A 1133 -11.28 -27.51 21.39
CA ASP A 1133 -12.27 -28.52 21.80
C ASP A 1133 -11.71 -29.95 21.76
N PRO A 1134 -11.38 -30.55 22.91
CA PRO A 1134 -10.91 -31.92 23.02
C PRO A 1134 -12.10 -32.89 22.85
N GLY A 1135 -12.55 -33.11 21.61
CA GLY A 1135 -13.64 -34.04 21.31
C GLY A 1135 -14.35 -33.85 19.98
N THR A 1136 -14.14 -32.74 19.26
CA THR A 1136 -14.65 -32.58 17.90
C THR A 1136 -13.80 -33.36 16.91
N THR A 1137 -14.44 -34.01 15.94
CA THR A 1137 -13.73 -34.64 14.83
C THR A 1137 -12.97 -33.58 14.02
N VAL A 1138 -11.67 -33.78 13.83
CA VAL A 1138 -10.74 -32.89 13.09
C VAL A 1138 -11.26 -32.54 11.67
N ASN A 1139 -12.19 -33.33 11.13
CA ASN A 1139 -12.82 -33.18 9.80
C ASN A 1139 -13.76 -31.96 9.62
N CYS A 1140 -13.94 -31.12 10.64
CA CYS A 1140 -14.78 -29.93 10.55
C CYS A 1140 -14.09 -28.67 10.00
N CYS A 1141 -12.76 -28.62 10.01
CA CYS A 1141 -11.98 -27.50 9.48
C CYS A 1141 -11.68 -27.68 7.98
N MET A 1142 -11.64 -26.58 7.21
CA MET A 1142 -11.36 -26.52 5.77
C MET A 1142 -10.30 -25.47 5.42
N CYS A 1143 -9.47 -25.09 6.39
CA CYS A 1143 -8.50 -24.01 6.23
C CYS A 1143 -7.49 -24.32 5.12
N SER A 1144 -7.71 -23.72 3.94
CA SER A 1144 -6.94 -24.00 2.73
C SER A 1144 -5.46 -23.60 2.84
N GLY A 1145 -5.14 -22.65 3.72
CA GLY A 1145 -3.77 -22.19 3.99
C GLY A 1145 -3.07 -22.90 5.17
N CYS A 1146 -3.67 -23.94 5.76
CA CYS A 1146 -3.10 -24.63 6.91
C CYS A 1146 -2.31 -25.88 6.49
N ASN A 1147 -0.99 -25.87 6.70
CA ASN A 1147 -0.13 -27.02 6.38
C ASN A 1147 -0.54 -28.28 7.15
N VAL A 1148 -0.85 -28.14 8.45
CA VAL A 1148 -1.28 -29.24 9.33
C VAL A 1148 -2.53 -29.93 8.76
N PHE A 1149 -3.49 -29.16 8.23
CA PHE A 1149 -4.70 -29.71 7.61
C PHE A 1149 -4.35 -30.58 6.39
N TRP A 1150 -3.53 -30.06 5.47
CA TRP A 1150 -3.17 -30.79 4.24
C TRP A 1150 -2.25 -31.98 4.49
N GLU A 1151 -1.32 -31.88 5.44
CA GLU A 1151 -0.50 -33.00 5.88
C GLU A 1151 -1.34 -34.13 6.47
N THR A 1152 -2.35 -33.79 7.27
CA THR A 1152 -3.28 -34.77 7.84
C THR A 1152 -4.10 -35.44 6.74
N LYS A 1153 -4.67 -34.67 5.80
CA LYS A 1153 -5.43 -35.22 4.67
C LYS A 1153 -4.59 -36.15 3.80
N LEU A 1154 -3.37 -35.74 3.49
CA LEU A 1154 -2.44 -36.59 2.74
C LEU A 1154 -2.09 -37.88 3.50
N ALA A 1155 -1.86 -37.79 4.81
CA ALA A 1155 -1.59 -38.96 5.64
C ALA A 1155 -2.80 -39.91 5.71
N GLU A 1156 -4.04 -39.40 5.78
CA GLU A 1156 -5.28 -40.19 5.74
C GLU A 1156 -5.43 -40.93 4.40
N GLU A 1157 -5.21 -40.24 3.27
CA GLU A 1157 -5.24 -40.84 1.94
C GLU A 1157 -4.20 -41.96 1.80
N GLN A 1158 -2.96 -41.68 2.20
CA GLN A 1158 -1.87 -42.65 2.16
C GLN A 1158 -2.13 -43.85 3.09
N LEU A 1159 -2.66 -43.62 4.29
CA LEU A 1159 -3.03 -44.66 5.23
C LEU A 1159 -4.05 -45.63 4.62
N ASN A 1160 -5.10 -45.11 4.00
CA ASN A 1160 -6.13 -45.93 3.33
C ASN A 1160 -5.53 -46.80 2.22
N VAL A 1161 -4.63 -46.22 1.42
CA VAL A 1161 -3.91 -46.92 0.35
C VAL A 1161 -3.01 -48.02 0.92
N TYR A 1162 -2.17 -47.70 1.91
CA TYR A 1162 -1.25 -48.67 2.52
C TYR A 1162 -1.98 -49.79 3.26
N GLN A 1163 -3.10 -49.50 3.94
CA GLN A 1163 -3.93 -50.51 4.58
C GLN A 1163 -4.56 -51.48 3.57
N SER A 1164 -5.01 -50.98 2.42
CA SER A 1164 -5.52 -51.83 1.34
C SER A 1164 -4.46 -52.83 0.86
N TYR A 1165 -3.23 -52.37 0.63
CA TYR A 1165 -2.11 -53.25 0.23
C TYR A 1165 -1.67 -54.21 1.34
N TYR A 1166 -1.65 -53.74 2.59
CA TYR A 1166 -1.35 -54.56 3.76
C TYR A 1166 -2.35 -55.71 3.89
N ASN A 1167 -3.65 -55.42 3.75
CA ASN A 1167 -4.71 -56.43 3.81
C ASN A 1167 -4.60 -57.43 2.65
N ALA A 1168 -4.30 -56.96 1.44
CA ALA A 1168 -4.09 -57.83 0.27
C ALA A 1168 -2.89 -58.78 0.47
N LEU A 1169 -1.75 -58.26 0.96
CA LEU A 1169 -0.56 -59.09 1.22
C LEU A 1169 -0.73 -60.03 2.40
N LYS A 1170 -1.44 -59.61 3.46
CA LYS A 1170 -1.74 -60.46 4.62
C LYS A 1170 -2.58 -61.67 4.20
N ARG A 1171 -3.56 -61.50 3.30
CA ARG A 1171 -4.36 -62.60 2.72
C ARG A 1171 -3.56 -63.55 1.83
N LEU A 1172 -2.41 -63.13 1.31
CA LEU A 1172 -1.52 -63.96 0.50
C LEU A 1172 -0.43 -64.65 1.33
N VAL A 1173 -0.22 -64.23 2.58
CA VAL A 1173 0.75 -64.82 3.53
C VAL A 1173 0.09 -65.85 4.44
N ASN A 1174 -1.15 -65.59 4.85
CA ASN A 1174 -2.05 -66.61 5.40
C ASN A 1174 -2.51 -67.55 4.29
#